data_AF-A0A645A2W9-F1
#
_entry.id   AF-A0A645A2W9-F1
#
_cell.length_a   1.000
_cell.length_b   1.000
_cell.length_c   1.000
_cell.angle_alpha   90.00
_cell.angle_beta   90.00
_cell.angle_gamma   90.00
#
_symmetry.space_group_name_H-M   'P 1'
#
loop_
_entity.id
_entity.type
_entity.pdbx_description
1 polymer ?
#
loop_
_entity_poly.entity_id
_entity_poly.type
_entity_poly.pdbx_seq_one_letter_code
_entity_poly.pdbx_strand_id
1 'polypeptide(L)'
;MIVNREMVGKIDIRQVVNRNSGRPISIAIIGDLCLDLAYQVTTEQAEISVETGLQTYSVLDTKPELGGACNVAVNCKILGADTVDVYGIAGQDFFGDLLISLLENQSVGIEGIVRQETDWATHVYHKVFEKGVEHPRFDSGNFNTPIEESLDHLFGLLTKKLSGYDAIIINEQVPQGLHSKAFQERLNALIDGSSHSTSTRWFADCRKLNNVYRNTIHKLNEQEGRLLYGTPCLLNRKELALWLSRFFEQPVVLTLGPDGAIAVTNAHDGTKVVQEFLGIHFSGQIDAVGAGDAFLSGLVVSQAWGANLFEAAYIGNLCAGVSLKVLYKCGHPTIEEVIALGEKADWRYHPEISDDERKAHYLKDTLIEVVVPSQMSHFPAVAIFDHDGTISTLRQGWEAVMEQSMLAAITGDAYGSLPNQCIQSLKEDIHEFIDRTTGIQTIEQMHYLVELVHQYEYVPKEQVLTAEMYKSIYNRKLLSMVAKKVEEVKARRLDASDLTIKGSISFLRYLAAHGTKLYLASGTDVEDVRQEAALLGYADYFEGRIFGSVGDVKNDPKRLVIQQIINTQVKGNPESCVVFGDGPVEMREAKRHGLLAVGVLSDEIRRYGLNMKKRSRLILGGADLLIPDFSHASILAEYLGWEVLK
;
A
#
# COMPACT_ATOMS: atom_id res chain seq x y z
N MET A 1 -5.91 23.50 22.65
CA MET A 1 -7.06 22.83 22.00
C MET A 1 -6.51 22.09 20.79
N ILE A 2 -6.86 20.81 20.58
CA ILE A 2 -6.47 20.03 19.39
C ILE A 2 -7.75 19.83 18.59
N VAL A 3 -7.74 20.20 17.32
CA VAL A 3 -8.90 19.97 16.43
C VAL A 3 -8.56 18.77 15.57
N ASN A 4 -9.33 17.70 15.71
CA ASN A 4 -9.25 16.54 14.84
C ASN A 4 -10.18 16.80 13.64
N ARG A 5 -9.65 16.84 12.42
CA ARG A 5 -10.48 16.88 11.22
C ARG A 5 -10.44 15.51 10.57
N GLU A 6 -11.59 14.84 10.52
CA GLU A 6 -11.80 13.81 9.51
C GLU A 6 -11.83 14.50 8.14
N MET A 7 -11.31 13.84 7.11
CA MET A 7 -11.30 14.41 5.76
C MET A 7 -12.75 14.59 5.28
N VAL A 8 -13.26 15.82 5.39
CA VAL A 8 -14.59 16.18 4.91
C VAL A 8 -14.53 16.27 3.38
N GLY A 9 -14.68 15.12 2.71
CA GLY A 9 -14.80 15.01 1.25
C GLY A 9 -13.52 14.53 0.54
N LYS A 10 -13.72 13.91 -0.62
CA LYS A 10 -12.65 13.46 -1.53
C LYS A 10 -11.92 14.68 -2.08
N ILE A 11 -10.62 14.78 -1.85
CA ILE A 11 -9.78 15.87 -2.37
C ILE A 11 -9.71 15.73 -3.89
N ASP A 12 -10.20 16.73 -4.61
CA ASP A 12 -10.12 16.77 -6.07
C ASP A 12 -8.73 17.23 -6.52
N ILE A 13 -7.88 16.27 -6.84
CA ILE A 13 -6.49 16.49 -7.27
C ILE A 13 -6.44 17.38 -8.51
N ARG A 14 -7.43 17.27 -9.42
CA ARG A 14 -7.48 18.12 -10.62
C ARG A 14 -7.68 19.59 -10.24
N GLN A 15 -8.50 19.87 -9.22
CA GLN A 15 -8.66 21.24 -8.73
C GLN A 15 -7.37 21.76 -8.09
N VAL A 16 -6.66 20.94 -7.33
CA VAL A 16 -5.37 21.34 -6.71
C VAL A 16 -4.36 21.72 -7.79
N VAL A 17 -4.18 20.87 -8.81
CA VAL A 17 -3.29 21.15 -9.95
C VAL A 17 -3.68 22.45 -10.67
N ASN A 18 -4.98 22.71 -10.82
CA ASN A 18 -5.48 23.91 -11.50
C ASN A 18 -5.43 25.21 -10.66
N ARG A 19 -5.11 25.15 -9.36
CA ARG A 19 -5.03 26.38 -8.52
C ARG A 19 -3.90 27.31 -8.94
N ASN A 20 -2.88 26.77 -9.60
CA ASN A 20 -1.76 27.55 -10.13
C ASN A 20 -1.77 27.65 -11.66
N SER A 21 -2.89 27.36 -12.33
CA SER A 21 -3.01 27.47 -13.79
C SER A 21 -2.61 28.86 -14.26
N GLY A 22 -1.40 28.97 -14.84
CA GLY A 22 -0.88 30.21 -15.43
C GLY A 22 0.36 30.80 -14.75
N ARG A 23 0.85 30.26 -13.62
CA ARG A 23 2.15 30.65 -13.02
C ARG A 23 3.11 29.46 -13.02
N PRO A 24 4.34 29.60 -13.57
CA PRO A 24 5.33 28.54 -13.50
C PRO A 24 5.80 28.32 -12.05
N ILE A 25 6.02 27.06 -11.68
CA ILE A 25 6.57 26.65 -10.38
C ILE A 25 8.06 26.37 -10.50
N SER A 26 8.81 26.89 -9.53
CA SER A 26 10.24 26.69 -9.43
C SER A 26 10.60 26.05 -8.09
N ILE A 27 11.31 24.92 -8.12
CA ILE A 27 11.72 24.15 -6.94
C ILE A 27 13.25 24.00 -6.93
N ALA A 28 13.87 24.17 -5.77
CA ALA A 28 15.27 23.80 -5.57
C ALA A 28 15.39 22.56 -4.67
N ILE A 29 16.32 21.66 -5.00
CA ILE A 29 16.69 20.54 -4.15
C ILE A 29 18.14 20.70 -3.75
N ILE A 30 18.40 20.73 -2.45
CA ILE A 30 19.73 20.84 -1.86
C ILE A 30 20.01 19.54 -1.10
N GLY A 31 21.05 18.81 -1.48
CA GLY A 31 21.31 17.55 -0.79
C GLY A 31 22.40 16.67 -1.38
N ASP A 32 22.46 15.45 -0.86
CA ASP A 32 23.41 14.42 -1.30
C ASP A 32 22.99 13.88 -2.68
N LEU A 33 23.86 14.06 -3.67
CA LEU A 33 23.64 13.65 -5.07
C LEU A 33 24.08 12.19 -5.24
N CYS A 34 23.13 11.27 -5.34
CA CYS A 34 23.40 9.83 -5.40
C CYS A 34 23.10 9.22 -6.77
N LEU A 35 23.84 8.16 -7.10
CA LEU A 35 23.58 7.27 -8.22
C LEU A 35 23.32 5.85 -7.71
N ASP A 36 22.21 5.25 -8.13
CA ASP A 36 21.90 3.85 -7.89
C ASP A 36 22.33 3.03 -9.10
N LEU A 37 23.27 2.10 -8.92
CA LEU A 37 23.72 1.17 -9.96
C LEU A 37 23.24 -0.24 -9.61
N ALA A 38 22.14 -0.66 -10.26
CA ALA A 38 21.62 -2.01 -10.10
C ALA A 38 22.31 -2.97 -11.08
N TYR A 39 22.91 -4.03 -10.54
CA TYR A 39 23.55 -5.12 -11.28
C TYR A 39 22.70 -6.38 -11.16
N GLN A 40 22.21 -6.89 -12.28
CA GLN A 40 21.60 -8.23 -12.33
C GLN A 40 22.73 -9.23 -12.58
N VAL A 41 22.93 -10.18 -11.65
CA VAL A 41 24.06 -11.11 -11.70
C VAL A 41 23.64 -12.57 -11.69
N THR A 42 24.53 -13.43 -12.18
CA THR A 42 24.38 -14.89 -12.10
C THR A 42 25.71 -15.58 -11.79
N THR A 43 25.62 -16.70 -11.07
CA THR A 43 26.72 -17.63 -10.83
C THR A 43 26.75 -18.79 -11.83
N GLU A 44 25.72 -18.95 -12.68
CA GLU A 44 25.62 -20.06 -13.65
C GLU A 44 26.60 -19.92 -14.82
N GLN A 45 26.92 -18.67 -15.18
CA GLN A 45 27.92 -18.32 -16.19
C GLN A 45 29.19 -17.76 -15.55
N ALA A 46 29.46 -18.08 -14.27
CA ALA A 46 30.62 -17.60 -13.57
C ALA A 46 31.85 -18.47 -13.83
N GLU A 47 33.02 -17.84 -13.82
CA GLU A 47 34.30 -18.51 -13.75
C GLU A 47 34.89 -18.46 -12.34
N ILE A 48 35.87 -19.32 -12.07
CA ILE A 48 36.71 -19.21 -10.88
C ILE A 48 37.89 -18.31 -11.22
N SER A 49 38.08 -17.22 -10.47
CA SER A 49 39.25 -16.35 -10.64
C SER A 49 40.53 -17.16 -10.43
N VAL A 50 41.43 -17.12 -11.42
CA VAL A 50 42.71 -17.84 -11.37
C VAL A 50 43.63 -17.29 -10.28
N GLU A 51 43.52 -16.00 -9.97
CA GLU A 51 44.35 -15.27 -9.02
C GLU A 51 43.96 -15.55 -7.56
N THR A 52 42.66 -15.66 -7.29
CA THR A 52 42.14 -15.72 -5.92
C THR A 52 41.46 -17.05 -5.58
N GLY A 53 41.09 -17.85 -6.57
CA GLY A 53 40.28 -19.05 -6.40
C GLY A 53 38.84 -18.77 -6.00
N LEU A 54 38.40 -17.51 -5.99
CA LEU A 54 37.04 -17.12 -5.66
C LEU A 54 36.14 -17.22 -6.89
N GLN A 55 34.87 -17.58 -6.66
CA GLN A 55 33.86 -17.56 -7.71
C GLN A 55 33.50 -16.13 -8.09
N THR A 56 33.44 -15.87 -9.39
CA THR A 56 33.00 -14.59 -9.95
C THR A 56 31.47 -14.51 -10.02
N TYR A 57 30.95 -13.29 -10.19
CA TYR A 57 29.58 -13.05 -10.60
C TYR A 57 29.60 -12.51 -12.02
N SER A 58 28.81 -13.11 -12.91
CA SER A 58 28.62 -12.59 -14.27
C SER A 58 27.49 -11.57 -14.25
N VAL A 59 27.80 -10.33 -14.64
CA VAL A 59 26.82 -9.24 -14.75
C VAL A 59 26.05 -9.39 -16.06
N LEU A 60 24.75 -9.60 -15.97
CA LEU A 60 23.83 -9.78 -17.09
C LEU A 60 23.26 -8.46 -17.59
N ASP A 61 22.95 -7.55 -16.66
CA ASP A 61 22.42 -6.22 -16.96
C ASP A 61 22.92 -5.22 -15.92
N THR A 62 23.05 -3.95 -16.34
CA THR A 62 23.41 -2.85 -15.45
C THR A 62 22.63 -1.62 -15.83
N LYS A 63 21.92 -1.06 -14.85
CA LYS A 63 21.10 0.13 -15.06
C LYS A 63 21.44 1.24 -14.06
N PRO A 64 21.93 2.40 -14.53
CA PRO A 64 22.12 3.56 -13.69
C PRO A 64 20.82 4.32 -13.50
N GLU A 65 20.52 4.67 -12.25
CA GLU A 65 19.37 5.47 -11.86
C GLU A 65 19.78 6.58 -10.90
N LEU A 66 19.07 7.69 -10.94
CA LEU A 66 19.30 8.82 -10.05
C LEU A 66 18.71 8.50 -8.67
N GLY A 67 19.51 8.68 -7.62
CA GLY A 67 19.14 8.42 -6.22
C GLY A 67 19.18 9.67 -5.35
N GLY A 68 18.66 9.58 -4.12
CA GLY A 68 18.70 10.67 -3.14
C GLY A 68 18.10 11.97 -3.67
N ALA A 69 18.82 13.09 -3.51
CA ALA A 69 18.36 14.40 -3.97
C ALA A 69 18.04 14.42 -5.47
N CYS A 70 18.75 13.63 -6.28
CA CYS A 70 18.52 13.54 -7.71
C CYS A 70 17.17 12.86 -8.04
N ASN A 71 16.80 11.80 -7.31
CA ASN A 71 15.50 11.14 -7.49
C ASN A 71 14.33 12.08 -7.15
N VAL A 72 14.47 12.83 -6.06
CA VAL A 72 13.49 13.86 -5.66
C VAL A 72 13.34 14.92 -6.76
N ALA A 73 14.44 15.37 -7.37
CA ALA A 73 14.40 16.35 -8.45
C ALA A 73 13.65 15.83 -9.69
N VAL A 74 13.95 14.60 -10.11
CA VAL A 74 13.27 13.96 -11.25
C VAL A 74 11.78 13.78 -10.97
N ASN A 75 11.40 13.34 -9.77
CA ASN A 75 10.01 13.23 -9.36
C ASN A 75 9.29 14.58 -9.40
N CYS A 76 9.89 15.65 -8.87
CA CYS A 76 9.31 16.99 -8.96
C CYS A 76 9.10 17.44 -10.42
N LYS A 77 10.05 17.14 -11.30
CA LYS A 77 9.95 17.46 -12.73
C LYS A 77 8.82 16.71 -13.42
N ILE A 78 8.72 15.39 -13.21
CA ILE A 78 7.69 14.53 -13.82
C ILE A 78 6.30 14.88 -13.31
N LEU A 79 6.18 15.28 -12.04
CA LEU A 79 4.91 15.75 -11.46
C LEU A 79 4.47 17.09 -12.02
N GLY A 80 5.33 17.84 -12.74
CA GLY A 80 4.94 19.04 -13.46
C GLY A 80 5.45 20.37 -12.87
N ALA A 81 6.53 20.35 -12.09
CA ALA A 81 7.27 21.58 -11.79
C ALA A 81 7.99 22.09 -13.06
N ASP A 82 7.81 23.37 -13.40
CA ASP A 82 8.38 23.96 -14.62
C ASP A 82 9.91 24.02 -14.54
N THR A 83 10.43 24.51 -13.41
CA THR A 83 11.86 24.61 -13.14
C THR A 83 12.22 23.80 -11.90
N VAL A 84 13.24 22.97 -12.03
CA VAL A 84 13.79 22.17 -10.93
C VAL A 84 15.31 22.30 -10.99
N ASP A 85 15.92 22.92 -9.99
CA ASP A 85 17.37 23.10 -9.90
C ASP A 85 17.93 22.27 -8.73
N VAL A 86 19.08 21.64 -8.93
CA VAL A 86 19.76 20.82 -7.93
C VAL A 86 21.04 21.50 -7.46
N TYR A 87 21.26 21.47 -6.14
CA TYR A 87 22.40 22.04 -5.46
C TYR A 87 23.09 20.96 -4.62
N GLY A 88 24.37 20.73 -4.89
CA GLY A 88 25.16 19.74 -4.17
C GLY A 88 26.57 19.64 -4.71
N ILE A 89 27.32 18.64 -4.26
CA ILE A 89 28.69 18.39 -4.70
C ILE A 89 28.75 17.00 -5.35
N ALA A 90 29.40 16.92 -6.50
CA ALA A 90 29.74 15.68 -7.17
C ALA A 90 31.26 15.55 -7.32
N GLY A 91 31.78 14.32 -7.32
CA GLY A 91 33.21 14.08 -7.51
C GLY A 91 33.61 14.34 -8.96
N GLN A 92 34.85 14.78 -9.17
CA GLN A 92 35.44 14.87 -10.51
C GLN A 92 35.86 13.48 -11.03
N ASP A 93 34.87 12.58 -11.10
CA ASP A 93 35.00 11.19 -11.48
C ASP A 93 33.97 10.78 -12.53
N PHE A 94 34.13 9.57 -13.07
CA PHE A 94 33.24 8.98 -14.07
C PHE A 94 31.78 8.97 -13.63
N PHE A 95 31.52 8.62 -12.36
CA PHE A 95 30.16 8.54 -11.84
C PHE A 95 29.51 9.91 -11.72
N GLY A 96 30.28 10.94 -11.41
CA GLY A 96 29.79 12.31 -11.38
C GLY A 96 29.45 12.83 -12.77
N ASP A 97 30.25 12.50 -13.80
CA ASP A 97 29.92 12.84 -15.19
C ASP A 97 28.63 12.12 -15.63
N LEU A 98 28.49 10.84 -15.28
CA LEU A 98 27.28 10.05 -15.55
C LEU A 98 26.05 10.62 -14.85
N LEU A 99 26.16 10.97 -13.56
CA LEU A 99 25.08 11.56 -12.77
C LEU A 99 24.58 12.88 -13.38
N ILE A 100 25.52 13.76 -13.79
CA ILE A 100 25.18 15.04 -14.43
C ILE A 100 24.47 14.81 -15.76
N SER A 101 25.00 13.92 -16.61
CA SER A 101 24.39 13.56 -17.88
C SER A 101 22.95 13.03 -17.71
N LEU A 102 22.71 12.20 -16.70
CA LEU A 102 21.37 11.68 -16.39
C LEU A 102 20.41 12.80 -15.93
N LEU A 103 20.87 13.77 -15.13
CA LEU A 103 20.06 14.93 -14.72
C LEU A 103 19.70 15.84 -15.91
N GLU A 104 20.66 16.11 -16.79
CA GLU A 104 20.42 16.91 -18.01
C GLU A 104 19.38 16.26 -18.91
N ASN A 105 19.44 14.93 -19.08
CA ASN A 105 18.45 14.16 -19.85
C ASN A 105 17.03 14.27 -19.25
N GLN A 106 16.90 14.55 -17.96
CA GLN A 106 15.64 14.79 -17.28
C GLN A 106 15.24 16.27 -17.24
N SER A 107 15.99 17.17 -17.90
CA SER A 107 15.76 18.62 -17.89
C SER A 107 15.75 19.22 -16.47
N VAL A 108 16.62 18.71 -15.60
CA VAL A 108 16.90 19.25 -14.27
C VAL A 108 18.08 20.21 -14.38
N GLY A 109 17.98 21.38 -13.74
CA GLY A 109 19.03 22.39 -13.71
C GLY A 109 20.21 21.95 -12.86
N ILE A 110 21.38 21.86 -13.49
CA ILE A 110 22.62 21.37 -12.88
C ILE A 110 23.60 22.48 -12.50
N GLU A 111 23.27 23.76 -12.74
CA GLU A 111 24.17 24.89 -12.46
C GLU A 111 24.58 24.97 -10.99
N GLY A 112 23.77 24.43 -10.07
CA GLY A 112 24.04 24.35 -8.64
C GLY A 112 24.97 23.21 -8.23
N ILE A 113 25.44 22.36 -9.15
CA ILE A 113 26.33 21.24 -8.85
C ILE A 113 27.79 21.70 -8.90
N VAL A 114 28.46 21.64 -7.75
CA VAL A 114 29.89 21.92 -7.64
C VAL A 114 30.69 20.64 -7.84
N ARG A 115 31.71 20.67 -8.70
CA ARG A 115 32.64 19.55 -8.91
C ARG A 115 33.81 19.67 -7.94
N GLN A 116 34.06 18.65 -7.13
CA GLN A 116 35.19 18.59 -6.21
C GLN A 116 36.12 17.44 -6.58
N GLU A 117 37.42 17.72 -6.70
CA GLU A 117 38.42 16.72 -7.09
C GLU A 117 39.00 15.96 -5.89
N THR A 118 39.24 16.64 -4.77
CA THR A 118 39.89 16.07 -3.58
C THR A 118 38.89 15.69 -2.50
N ASP A 119 39.08 14.56 -1.81
CA ASP A 119 38.26 14.11 -0.67
C ASP A 119 36.75 14.01 -0.97
N TRP A 120 36.40 13.83 -2.25
CA TRP A 120 35.03 13.64 -2.71
C TRP A 120 34.95 12.62 -3.85
N ALA A 121 34.38 11.46 -3.57
CA ALA A 121 33.91 10.53 -4.59
C ALA A 121 32.41 10.69 -4.77
N THR A 122 31.89 10.71 -6.00
CA THR A 122 30.43 10.76 -6.23
C THR A 122 29.73 9.65 -5.44
N HIS A 123 28.58 9.95 -4.82
CA HIS A 123 27.85 8.96 -4.03
C HIS A 123 27.23 7.92 -4.96
N VAL A 124 27.58 6.65 -4.77
CA VAL A 124 27.10 5.55 -5.61
C VAL A 124 26.70 4.37 -4.74
N TYR A 125 25.49 3.84 -4.94
CA TYR A 125 25.03 2.60 -4.34
C TYR A 125 25.04 1.50 -5.40
N HIS A 126 26.00 0.58 -5.31
CA HIS A 126 26.10 -0.60 -6.17
C HIS A 126 25.22 -1.71 -5.58
N LYS A 127 24.02 -1.89 -6.14
CA LYS A 127 23.02 -2.86 -5.70
C LYS A 127 23.13 -4.12 -6.54
N VAL A 128 23.40 -5.26 -5.91
CA VAL A 128 23.62 -6.53 -6.61
C VAL A 128 22.39 -7.41 -6.43
N PHE A 129 21.80 -7.86 -7.52
CA PHE A 129 20.60 -8.71 -7.52
C PHE A 129 20.90 -10.06 -8.16
N GLU A 130 20.58 -11.15 -7.48
CA GLU A 130 20.65 -12.51 -8.02
C GLU A 130 19.28 -13.18 -7.85
N LYS A 131 18.69 -13.63 -8.97
CA LYS A 131 17.35 -14.28 -8.98
C LYS A 131 16.27 -13.45 -8.24
N GLY A 132 16.34 -12.13 -8.39
CA GLY A 132 15.41 -11.18 -7.76
C GLY A 132 15.69 -10.84 -6.30
N VAL A 133 16.73 -11.43 -5.68
CA VAL A 133 17.13 -11.16 -4.30
C VAL A 133 18.27 -10.13 -4.28
N GLU A 134 18.11 -9.05 -3.52
CA GLU A 134 19.15 -8.05 -3.30
C GLU A 134 20.20 -8.56 -2.30
N HIS A 135 21.47 -8.58 -2.71
CA HIS A 135 22.64 -8.85 -1.89
C HIS A 135 23.14 -7.57 -1.20
N PRO A 136 23.99 -7.67 -0.15
CA PRO A 136 24.61 -6.50 0.45
C PRO A 136 25.29 -5.58 -0.57
N ARG A 137 24.91 -4.31 -0.54
CA ARG A 137 25.39 -3.29 -1.48
C ARG A 137 26.83 -2.86 -1.19
N PHE A 138 27.51 -2.38 -2.22
CA PHE A 138 28.76 -1.63 -2.10
C PHE A 138 28.48 -0.14 -2.25
N ASP A 139 28.96 0.68 -1.32
CA ASP A 139 28.71 2.11 -1.36
C ASP A 139 30.00 2.91 -1.55
N SER A 140 29.97 3.88 -2.45
CA SER A 140 31.05 4.83 -2.70
C SER A 140 30.67 6.23 -2.19
N GLY A 141 31.65 7.01 -1.72
CA GLY A 141 31.45 8.40 -1.32
C GLY A 141 30.75 8.62 0.04
N ASN A 142 30.49 7.58 0.83
CA ASN A 142 29.74 7.71 2.10
C ASN A 142 30.41 8.54 3.22
N PHE A 143 31.67 8.93 3.03
CA PHE A 143 32.49 9.64 4.01
C PHE A 143 33.24 10.82 3.40
N ASN A 144 32.60 11.51 2.45
CA ASN A 144 33.18 12.69 1.81
C ASN A 144 33.24 13.88 2.77
N THR A 145 34.15 14.82 2.48
CA THR A 145 34.24 16.10 3.20
C THR A 145 34.24 17.26 2.22
N PRO A 146 33.28 18.20 2.30
CA PRO A 146 33.30 19.38 1.44
C PRO A 146 34.44 20.32 1.86
N ILE A 147 35.19 20.84 0.89
CA ILE A 147 36.18 21.90 1.13
C ILE A 147 35.50 23.27 1.14
N GLU A 148 36.09 24.24 1.85
CA GLU A 148 35.51 25.60 1.98
C GLU A 148 35.29 26.28 0.63
N GLU A 149 36.18 26.10 -0.35
CA GLU A 149 36.01 26.66 -1.70
C GLU A 149 34.74 26.11 -2.40
N SER A 150 34.48 24.80 -2.28
CA SER A 150 33.27 24.18 -2.81
C SER A 150 32.02 24.73 -2.12
N LEU A 151 32.07 24.93 -0.81
CA LEU A 151 30.97 25.52 -0.05
C LEU A 151 30.72 26.97 -0.46
N ASP A 152 31.75 27.80 -0.56
CA ASP A 152 31.66 29.20 -0.99
C ASP A 152 31.03 29.31 -2.39
N HIS A 153 31.48 28.46 -3.32
CA HIS A 153 30.92 28.43 -4.67
C HIS A 153 29.44 28.01 -4.66
N LEU A 154 29.11 26.92 -3.96
CA LEU A 154 27.75 26.39 -3.86
C LEU A 154 26.78 27.43 -3.28
N PHE A 155 27.13 28.06 -2.16
CA PHE A 155 26.30 29.10 -1.54
C PHE A 155 26.22 30.37 -2.40
N GLY A 156 27.30 30.72 -3.11
CA GLY A 156 27.29 31.82 -4.09
C GLY A 156 26.34 31.58 -5.26
N LEU A 157 26.15 30.33 -5.69
CA LEU A 157 25.18 29.94 -6.70
C LEU A 157 23.74 29.93 -6.14
N LEU A 158 23.55 29.34 -4.96
CA LEU A 158 22.24 29.22 -4.31
C LEU A 158 21.64 30.60 -4.00
N THR A 159 22.42 31.49 -3.38
CA THR A 159 21.94 32.81 -2.94
C THR A 159 21.49 33.71 -4.09
N LYS A 160 22.04 33.52 -5.31
CA LYS A 160 21.63 34.28 -6.50
C LYS A 160 20.21 33.97 -6.96
N LYS A 161 19.73 32.74 -6.75
CA LYS A 161 18.42 32.26 -7.24
C LYS A 161 17.40 32.04 -6.12
N LEU A 162 17.82 32.10 -4.85
CA LEU A 162 17.02 31.70 -3.70
C LEU A 162 15.59 32.26 -3.67
N SER A 163 15.43 33.56 -3.96
CA SER A 163 14.12 34.24 -3.95
C SER A 163 13.20 33.88 -5.12
N GLY A 164 13.72 33.20 -6.14
CA GLY A 164 12.98 32.75 -7.31
C GLY A 164 12.31 31.38 -7.15
N TYR A 165 12.58 30.67 -6.05
CA TYR A 165 11.97 29.37 -5.78
C TYR A 165 10.70 29.51 -4.94
N ASP A 166 9.67 28.75 -5.31
CA ASP A 166 8.43 28.61 -4.52
C ASP A 166 8.67 27.66 -3.33
N ALA A 167 9.51 26.65 -3.53
CA ALA A 167 9.88 25.68 -2.50
C ALA A 167 11.34 25.23 -2.61
N ILE A 168 11.93 24.88 -1.48
CA ILE A 168 13.28 24.34 -1.36
C ILE A 168 13.24 23.08 -0.50
N ILE A 169 13.84 22.00 -1.01
CA ILE A 169 13.94 20.71 -0.33
C ILE A 169 15.37 20.52 0.15
N ILE A 170 15.52 20.11 1.42
CA ILE A 170 16.77 19.65 2.00
C ILE A 170 16.72 18.13 2.09
N ASN A 171 17.63 17.44 1.42
CA ASN A 171 17.67 15.97 1.36
C ASN A 171 19.03 15.45 1.85
N GLU A 172 19.04 14.70 2.96
CA GLU A 172 20.24 14.09 3.53
C GLU A 172 20.12 12.57 3.56
N GLN A 173 21.07 11.87 2.92
CA GLN A 173 21.02 10.43 2.68
C GLN A 173 22.24 9.66 3.20
N VAL A 174 23.43 10.30 3.22
CA VAL A 174 24.69 9.61 3.54
C VAL A 174 25.19 9.94 4.95
N PRO A 175 25.97 9.04 5.58
CA PRO A 175 26.50 9.28 6.93
C PRO A 175 27.34 10.56 7.07
N GLN A 176 28.19 10.86 6.09
CA GLN A 176 28.95 12.11 5.97
C GLN A 176 29.06 12.50 4.50
N GLY A 177 28.69 13.73 4.17
CA GLY A 177 28.58 14.22 2.80
C GLY A 177 28.44 15.74 2.78
N LEU A 178 27.45 16.26 2.06
CA LEU A 178 27.27 17.71 1.88
C LEU A 178 27.05 18.43 3.21
N HIS A 179 26.33 17.79 4.11
CA HIS A 179 25.83 18.35 5.37
C HIS A 179 26.90 18.42 6.47
N SER A 180 28.10 18.91 6.16
CA SER A 180 29.14 19.22 7.18
C SER A 180 28.65 20.30 8.16
N LYS A 181 29.29 20.44 9.33
CA LYS A 181 28.91 21.48 10.31
C LYS A 181 28.92 22.89 9.72
N ALA A 182 29.95 23.22 8.93
CA ALA A 182 30.05 24.52 8.26
C ALA A 182 28.88 24.73 7.27
N PHE A 183 28.53 23.70 6.50
CA PHE A 183 27.36 23.75 5.61
C PHE A 183 26.05 23.91 6.39
N GLN A 184 25.87 23.16 7.48
CA GLN A 184 24.68 23.25 8.35
C GLN A 184 24.48 24.67 8.90
N GLU A 185 25.54 25.30 9.42
CA GLU A 185 25.50 26.67 9.96
C GLU A 185 25.13 27.70 8.89
N ARG A 186 25.77 27.63 7.72
CA ARG A 186 25.49 28.53 6.58
C ARG A 186 24.08 28.34 6.03
N LEU A 187 23.59 27.11 5.90
CA LEU A 187 22.25 26.83 5.41
C LEU A 187 21.19 27.28 6.41
N ASN A 188 21.37 27.04 7.72
CA ASN A 188 20.46 27.54 8.74
C ASN A 188 20.37 29.07 8.74
N ALA A 189 21.48 29.79 8.53
CA ALA A 189 21.44 31.24 8.38
C ALA A 189 20.58 31.70 7.18
N LEU A 190 20.56 30.95 6.07
CA LEU A 190 19.68 31.23 4.93
C LEU A 190 18.22 30.90 5.23
N ILE A 191 17.95 29.78 5.89
CA ILE A 191 16.58 29.39 6.30
C ILE A 191 16.02 30.48 7.23
N ASP A 192 16.78 30.88 8.24
CA ASP A 192 16.37 31.90 9.21
C ASP A 192 16.22 33.28 8.55
N GLY A 193 17.13 33.66 7.65
CA GLY A 193 17.03 34.93 6.91
C GLY A 193 15.85 34.98 5.93
N SER A 194 15.45 33.84 5.36
CA SER A 194 14.32 33.74 4.43
C SER A 194 12.98 33.49 5.12
N SER A 195 12.98 33.05 6.38
CA SER A 195 11.76 32.78 7.18
C SER A 195 10.80 33.97 7.31
N HIS A 196 11.29 35.19 7.08
CA HIS A 196 10.49 36.43 7.10
C HIS A 196 9.94 36.81 5.71
N SER A 197 10.41 36.18 4.65
CA SER A 197 9.89 36.32 3.28
C SER A 197 8.79 35.29 3.04
N THR A 198 7.59 35.73 2.67
CA THR A 198 6.44 34.85 2.45
C THR A 198 6.52 34.02 1.15
N SER A 199 7.57 34.15 0.36
CA SER A 199 7.64 33.59 -1.00
C SER A 199 8.08 32.13 -1.09
N THR A 200 8.96 31.67 -0.19
CA THR A 200 9.71 30.42 -0.36
C THR A 200 9.54 29.51 0.85
N ARG A 201 9.10 28.28 0.64
CA ARG A 201 8.90 27.29 1.72
C ARG A 201 10.03 26.27 1.75
N TRP A 202 10.55 26.00 2.94
CA TRP A 202 11.59 25.01 3.14
C TRP A 202 11.02 23.69 3.65
N PHE A 203 11.49 22.58 3.09
CA PHE A 203 11.14 21.22 3.49
C PHE A 203 12.40 20.45 3.85
N ALA A 204 12.35 19.63 4.90
CA ALA A 204 13.43 18.74 5.28
C ALA A 204 12.98 17.28 5.21
N ASP A 205 13.82 16.47 4.57
CA ASP A 205 13.78 15.01 4.54
C ASP A 205 15.20 14.51 4.79
N CYS A 206 15.52 14.31 6.06
CA CYS A 206 16.84 13.88 6.49
C CYS A 206 16.75 12.54 7.20
N ARG A 207 17.79 11.71 7.13
CA ARG A 207 17.84 10.46 7.88
C ARG A 207 18.29 10.67 9.32
N LYS A 208 19.26 11.56 9.54
CA LYS A 208 19.89 11.78 10.85
C LYS A 208 19.84 13.23 11.31
N LEU A 209 19.73 14.18 10.37
CA LEU A 209 19.89 15.60 10.65
C LEU A 209 18.57 16.39 10.77
N ASN A 210 17.44 15.71 10.96
CA ASN A 210 16.13 16.38 11.10
C ASN A 210 16.11 17.46 12.19
N ASN A 211 16.81 17.23 13.32
CA ASN A 211 16.90 18.21 14.40
C ASN A 211 17.80 19.42 14.11
N VAL A 212 18.57 19.40 13.02
CA VAL A 212 19.47 20.49 12.61
C VAL A 212 18.72 21.56 11.84
N TYR A 213 17.86 21.17 10.89
CA TYR A 213 17.13 22.09 9.99
C TYR A 213 15.73 22.43 10.52
N ARG A 214 15.69 23.03 11.71
CA ARG A 214 14.45 23.14 12.52
C ARG A 214 13.35 23.98 11.86
N ASN A 215 13.70 25.10 11.24
CA ASN A 215 12.77 26.08 10.65
C ASN A 215 12.27 25.67 9.26
N THR A 216 11.88 24.41 9.11
CA THR A 216 11.38 23.81 7.86
C THR A 216 10.11 23.00 8.12
N ILE A 217 9.38 22.66 7.06
CA ILE A 217 8.33 21.64 7.12
C ILE A 217 9.01 20.28 7.09
N HIS A 218 8.80 19.46 8.12
CA HIS A 218 9.50 18.17 8.25
C HIS A 218 8.65 17.04 7.69
N LYS A 219 9.21 16.25 6.77
CA LYS A 219 8.68 14.94 6.41
C LYS A 219 9.59 13.89 7.02
N LEU A 220 9.02 12.96 7.78
CA LEU A 220 9.74 11.96 8.58
C LEU A 220 9.03 10.62 8.46
N ASN A 221 9.75 9.51 8.55
CA ASN A 221 9.12 8.22 8.83
C ASN A 221 8.96 7.97 10.33
N GLU A 222 8.15 6.97 10.69
CA GLU A 222 7.89 6.60 12.09
C GLU A 222 9.18 6.31 12.87
N GLN A 223 10.15 5.64 12.25
CA GLN A 223 11.41 5.27 12.90
C GLN A 223 12.28 6.50 13.21
N GLU A 224 12.43 7.42 12.26
CA GLU A 224 13.12 8.70 12.44
C GLU A 224 12.45 9.53 13.54
N GLY A 225 11.12 9.61 13.52
CA GLY A 225 10.34 10.30 14.55
C GLY A 225 10.56 9.72 15.95
N ARG A 226 10.52 8.39 16.08
CA ARG A 226 10.77 7.69 17.35
C ARG A 226 12.21 7.87 17.82
N LEU A 227 13.19 7.86 16.91
CA LEU A 227 14.59 8.10 17.25
C LEU A 227 14.80 9.52 17.80
N LEU A 228 14.14 10.52 17.22
CA LEU A 228 14.17 11.90 17.72
C LEU A 228 13.52 12.06 19.09
N TYR A 229 12.44 11.32 19.36
CA TYR A 229 11.82 11.30 20.69
C TYR A 229 12.73 10.67 21.74
N GLY A 230 13.44 9.59 21.37
CA GLY A 230 14.34 8.83 22.23
C GLY A 230 13.81 7.43 22.53
N THR A 231 14.73 6.52 22.88
CA THR A 231 14.43 5.10 23.12
C THR A 231 14.37 4.80 24.62
N PRO A 232 13.27 4.22 25.16
CA PRO A 232 12.06 3.78 24.45
C PRO A 232 11.04 4.92 24.20
N CYS A 233 10.42 4.92 23.02
CA CYS A 233 9.30 5.80 22.69
C CYS A 233 7.97 5.08 22.91
N LEU A 234 7.20 5.50 23.92
CA LEU A 234 5.91 4.90 24.28
C LEU A 234 4.70 5.61 23.66
N LEU A 235 4.93 6.67 22.88
CA LEU A 235 3.86 7.41 22.22
C LEU A 235 3.22 6.56 21.11
N ASN A 236 1.90 6.68 20.96
CA ASN A 236 1.23 6.21 19.74
C ASN A 236 1.58 7.13 18.55
N ARG A 237 1.21 6.72 17.33
CA ARG A 237 1.60 7.41 16.09
C ARG A 237 1.12 8.86 16.05
N LYS A 238 -0.11 9.12 16.53
CA LYS A 238 -0.71 10.45 16.58
C LYS A 238 -0.03 11.36 17.61
N GLU A 239 0.23 10.82 18.80
CA GLU A 239 0.96 11.51 19.87
C GLU A 239 2.38 11.86 19.44
N LEU A 240 3.05 10.95 18.73
CA LEU A 240 4.37 11.17 18.17
C LEU A 240 4.36 12.32 17.15
N ALA A 241 3.43 12.33 16.19
CA ALA A 241 3.30 13.41 15.22
C ALA A 241 3.02 14.77 15.88
N LEU A 242 2.16 14.80 16.90
CA LEU A 242 1.88 15.99 17.71
C LEU A 242 3.10 16.46 18.49
N TRP A 243 3.86 15.53 19.08
CA TRP A 243 5.10 15.83 19.78
C TRP A 243 6.13 16.42 18.82
N LEU A 244 6.34 15.82 17.65
CA LEU A 244 7.27 16.31 16.63
C LEU A 244 6.92 17.74 16.20
N SER A 245 5.65 18.03 15.92
CA SER A 245 5.24 19.39 15.52
C SER A 245 5.40 20.42 16.65
N ARG A 246 5.36 20.01 17.92
CA ARG A 246 5.71 20.88 19.06
C ARG A 246 7.22 21.02 19.21
N PHE A 247 7.95 19.92 19.02
CA PHE A 247 9.40 19.89 19.11
C PHE A 247 10.06 20.79 18.07
N PHE A 248 9.56 20.81 16.84
CA PHE A 248 10.07 21.69 15.77
C PHE A 248 9.45 23.09 15.77
N GLU A 249 8.29 23.27 16.42
CA GLU A 249 7.43 24.46 16.27
C GLU A 249 6.97 24.72 14.82
N GLN A 250 7.06 23.70 13.96
CA GLN A 250 6.74 23.73 12.54
C GLN A 250 5.69 22.66 12.17
N PRO A 251 5.09 22.74 10.96
CA PRO A 251 4.29 21.65 10.45
C PRO A 251 5.11 20.38 10.22
N VAL A 252 4.48 19.22 10.42
CA VAL A 252 5.12 17.91 10.29
C VAL A 252 4.23 16.97 9.49
N VAL A 253 4.84 16.13 8.64
CA VAL A 253 4.19 15.00 7.99
C VAL A 253 4.95 13.72 8.36
N LEU A 254 4.30 12.83 9.09
CA LEU A 254 4.84 11.56 9.55
C LEU A 254 4.32 10.41 8.68
N THR A 255 5.17 9.77 7.88
CA THR A 255 4.82 8.59 7.10
C THR A 255 4.92 7.31 7.93
N LEU A 256 3.94 6.41 7.77
CA LEU A 256 3.73 5.23 8.61
C LEU A 256 3.90 3.91 7.83
N GLY A 257 4.76 3.91 6.81
CA GLY A 257 4.95 2.76 5.94
C GLY A 257 3.63 2.36 5.25
N PRO A 258 3.17 1.10 5.36
CA PRO A 258 1.94 0.65 4.70
C PRO A 258 0.68 1.32 5.25
N ASP A 259 0.73 1.99 6.40
CA ASP A 259 -0.44 2.51 7.09
C ASP A 259 -0.76 3.98 6.76
N GLY A 260 -0.04 4.56 5.81
CA GLY A 260 -0.30 5.90 5.28
C GLY A 260 0.52 6.98 5.98
N ALA A 261 -0.12 8.07 6.39
CA ALA A 261 0.59 9.21 6.97
C ALA A 261 -0.27 10.03 7.97
N ILE A 262 0.40 10.83 8.80
CA ILE A 262 -0.24 11.83 9.68
C ILE A 262 0.38 13.19 9.41
N ALA A 263 -0.43 14.20 9.15
CA ALA A 263 0.03 15.58 9.04
C ALA A 263 -0.46 16.42 10.22
N VAL A 264 0.41 17.29 10.72
CA VAL A 264 0.12 18.22 11.80
C VAL A 264 0.50 19.62 11.36
N THR A 265 -0.43 20.57 11.50
CA THR A 265 -0.21 21.99 11.23
C THR A 265 -0.82 22.86 12.33
N ASN A 266 -0.61 24.18 12.25
CA ASN A 266 -1.24 25.16 13.13
C ASN A 266 -2.48 25.76 12.43
N ALA A 267 -3.59 25.90 13.16
CA ALA A 267 -4.69 26.77 12.78
C ALA A 267 -4.31 28.25 12.98
N HIS A 268 -5.16 29.16 12.48
CA HIS A 268 -4.94 30.61 12.60
C HIS A 268 -4.81 31.11 14.04
N ASP A 269 -5.43 30.41 15.01
CA ASP A 269 -5.37 30.72 16.44
C ASP A 269 -4.18 30.06 17.16
N GLY A 270 -3.27 29.41 16.42
CA GLY A 270 -2.12 28.69 16.95
C GLY A 270 -2.43 27.29 17.48
N THR A 271 -3.68 26.82 17.39
CA THR A 271 -4.03 25.45 17.81
C THR A 271 -3.47 24.40 16.84
N LYS A 272 -3.00 23.27 17.37
CA LYS A 272 -2.52 22.15 16.53
C LYS A 272 -3.71 21.41 15.92
N VAL A 273 -3.70 21.27 14.60
CA VAL A 273 -4.68 20.51 13.82
C VAL A 273 -3.98 19.26 13.28
N VAL A 274 -4.63 18.11 13.44
CA VAL A 274 -4.10 16.82 13.01
C VAL A 274 -5.04 16.22 11.97
N GLN A 275 -4.46 15.65 10.92
CA GLN A 275 -5.18 14.85 9.93
C GLN A 275 -4.42 13.57 9.63
N GLU A 276 -5.14 12.46 9.56
CA GLU A 276 -4.63 11.13 9.26
C GLU A 276 -5.02 10.77 7.82
N PHE A 277 -4.14 10.07 7.11
CA PHE A 277 -4.33 9.61 5.74
C PHE A 277 -4.14 8.11 5.72
N LEU A 278 -5.15 7.40 5.21
CA LEU A 278 -5.14 5.95 5.16
C LEU A 278 -4.02 5.43 4.24
N GLY A 279 -3.41 4.33 4.64
CA GLY A 279 -2.54 3.55 3.78
C GLY A 279 -3.30 2.96 2.58
N ILE A 280 -2.56 2.58 1.55
CA ILE A 280 -3.11 1.97 0.34
C ILE A 280 -2.78 0.48 0.39
N HIS A 281 -3.79 -0.36 0.16
CA HIS A 281 -3.63 -1.78 0.04
C HIS A 281 -3.25 -2.15 -1.39
N PHE A 282 -2.14 -2.85 -1.55
CA PHE A 282 -1.73 -3.47 -2.80
C PHE A 282 -1.82 -4.96 -2.68
N SER A 283 -2.32 -5.56 -3.75
CA SER A 283 -2.60 -6.99 -3.82
C SER A 283 -1.50 -7.75 -4.57
N GLY A 284 -0.80 -7.06 -5.48
CA GLY A 284 0.40 -7.52 -6.17
C GLY A 284 1.70 -7.22 -5.43
N GLN A 285 2.82 -7.60 -6.04
CA GLN A 285 4.15 -7.22 -5.57
C GLN A 285 4.33 -5.70 -5.58
N ILE A 286 5.09 -5.19 -4.62
CA ILE A 286 5.44 -3.77 -4.50
C ILE A 286 6.91 -3.64 -4.12
N ASP A 287 7.50 -2.49 -4.42
CA ASP A 287 8.86 -2.14 -4.03
C ASP A 287 8.85 -0.78 -3.30
N ALA A 288 9.37 -0.75 -2.08
CA ALA A 288 9.39 0.45 -1.24
C ALA A 288 10.49 1.45 -1.63
N VAL A 289 11.44 1.07 -2.48
CA VAL A 289 12.56 1.92 -2.89
C VAL A 289 12.04 3.19 -3.57
N GLY A 290 12.47 4.36 -3.08
CA GLY A 290 12.08 5.66 -3.61
C GLY A 290 10.66 6.14 -3.24
N ALA A 291 9.85 5.34 -2.53
CA ALA A 291 8.49 5.75 -2.14
C ALA A 291 8.50 6.98 -1.20
N GLY A 292 9.53 7.11 -0.36
CA GLY A 292 9.75 8.28 0.49
C GLY A 292 9.99 9.57 -0.32
N ASP A 293 10.80 9.49 -1.36
CA ASP A 293 11.15 10.58 -2.27
C ASP A 293 9.93 11.00 -3.11
N ALA A 294 9.16 10.01 -3.61
CA ALA A 294 7.92 10.25 -4.33
C ALA A 294 6.88 10.95 -3.45
N PHE A 295 6.74 10.54 -2.19
CA PHE A 295 5.87 11.22 -1.22
C PHE A 295 6.27 12.68 -1.04
N LEU A 296 7.57 12.92 -0.79
CA LEU A 296 8.11 14.26 -0.57
C LEU A 296 7.88 15.15 -1.78
N SER A 297 8.15 14.63 -2.98
CA SER A 297 7.97 15.36 -4.23
C SER A 297 6.50 15.74 -4.45
N GLY A 298 5.57 14.80 -4.24
CA GLY A 298 4.13 15.07 -4.32
C GLY A 298 3.66 16.11 -3.30
N LEU A 299 4.17 16.04 -2.07
CA LEU A 299 3.89 17.02 -1.01
C LEU A 299 4.37 18.43 -1.42
N VAL A 300 5.60 18.55 -1.90
CA VAL A 300 6.23 19.85 -2.20
C VAL A 300 5.61 20.49 -3.44
N VAL A 301 5.49 19.74 -4.53
CA VAL A 301 4.87 20.22 -5.78
C VAL A 301 3.43 20.67 -5.53
N SER A 302 2.66 19.90 -4.75
CA SER A 302 1.28 20.29 -4.41
C SER A 302 1.20 21.58 -3.61
N GLN A 303 2.08 21.78 -2.63
CA GLN A 303 2.14 23.04 -1.90
C GLN A 303 2.56 24.22 -2.79
N ALA A 304 3.46 23.99 -3.74
CA ALA A 304 3.83 24.99 -4.74
C ALA A 304 2.65 25.34 -5.66
N TRP A 305 1.73 24.40 -5.94
CA TRP A 305 0.44 24.68 -6.58
C TRP A 305 -0.58 25.42 -5.70
N GLY A 306 -0.26 25.69 -4.42
CA GLY A 306 -1.16 26.34 -3.48
C GLY A 306 -2.08 25.39 -2.71
N ALA A 307 -1.78 24.09 -2.69
CA ALA A 307 -2.43 23.15 -1.79
C ALA A 307 -2.12 23.52 -0.32
N ASN A 308 -3.09 23.32 0.58
CA ASN A 308 -2.79 23.29 2.00
C ASN A 308 -2.00 22.01 2.35
N LEU A 309 -1.40 21.96 3.56
CA LEU A 309 -0.57 20.82 3.96
C LEU A 309 -1.30 19.48 3.88
N PHE A 310 -2.60 19.45 4.18
CA PHE A 310 -3.37 18.20 4.18
C PHE A 310 -3.68 17.71 2.77
N GLU A 311 -4.01 18.62 1.86
CA GLU A 311 -4.14 18.31 0.42
C GLU A 311 -2.82 17.80 -0.14
N ALA A 312 -1.72 18.48 0.20
CA ALA A 312 -0.39 18.10 -0.24
C ALA A 312 0.05 16.74 0.33
N ALA A 313 -0.21 16.46 1.61
CA ALA A 313 0.09 15.16 2.22
C ALA A 313 -0.75 14.03 1.63
N TYR A 314 -2.01 14.29 1.28
CA TYR A 314 -2.86 13.32 0.56
C TYR A 314 -2.30 12.98 -0.82
N ILE A 315 -1.90 14.00 -1.60
CA ILE A 315 -1.28 13.80 -2.92
C ILE A 315 0.07 13.09 -2.78
N GLY A 316 0.89 13.46 -1.79
CA GLY A 316 2.14 12.77 -1.46
C GLY A 316 1.92 11.28 -1.14
N ASN A 317 0.88 10.95 -0.36
CA ASN A 317 0.52 9.56 -0.06
C ASN A 317 0.18 8.76 -1.33
N LEU A 318 -0.53 9.37 -2.28
CA LEU A 318 -0.81 8.75 -3.58
C LEU A 318 0.43 8.64 -4.47
N CYS A 319 1.32 9.64 -4.47
CA CYS A 319 2.58 9.60 -5.20
C CYS A 319 3.46 8.43 -4.73
N ALA A 320 3.57 8.22 -3.41
CA ALA A 320 4.19 7.02 -2.85
C ALA A 320 3.51 5.75 -3.36
N GLY A 321 2.18 5.70 -3.33
CA GLY A 321 1.40 4.57 -3.81
C GLY A 321 1.62 4.23 -5.30
N VAL A 322 1.82 5.23 -6.16
CA VAL A 322 2.19 5.01 -7.57
C VAL A 322 3.62 4.49 -7.67
N SER A 323 4.56 5.08 -6.93
CA SER A 323 5.95 4.64 -6.89
C SER A 323 6.09 3.17 -6.50
N LEU A 324 5.30 2.72 -5.51
CA LEU A 324 5.32 1.34 -5.00
C LEU A 324 5.04 0.27 -6.07
N LYS A 325 4.35 0.61 -7.16
CA LYS A 325 4.00 -0.34 -8.23
C LYS A 325 5.13 -0.62 -9.21
N VAL A 326 6.26 0.06 -9.07
CA VAL A 326 7.41 -0.07 -9.96
C VAL A 326 8.44 -0.96 -9.26
N LEU A 327 8.65 -2.17 -9.78
CA LEU A 327 9.54 -3.16 -9.15
C LEU A 327 11.01 -2.97 -9.55
N TYR A 328 11.91 -3.21 -8.58
CA TYR A 328 13.37 -3.25 -8.74
C TYR A 328 14.03 -1.92 -9.13
N LYS A 329 13.31 -0.81 -9.02
CA LYS A 329 13.79 0.53 -9.39
C LYS A 329 12.96 1.64 -8.77
N CYS A 330 13.46 2.87 -8.82
CA CYS A 330 12.71 4.03 -8.36
C CYS A 330 11.48 4.29 -9.25
N GLY A 331 10.30 4.33 -8.62
CA GLY A 331 9.05 4.72 -9.28
C GLY A 331 8.92 6.23 -9.39
N HIS A 332 8.57 6.72 -10.58
CA HIS A 332 8.46 8.14 -10.87
C HIS A 332 7.00 8.51 -11.22
N PRO A 333 6.20 8.99 -10.25
CA PRO A 333 4.77 9.15 -10.43
C PRO A 333 4.41 10.31 -11.35
N THR A 334 3.54 10.06 -12.32
CA THR A 334 2.86 11.11 -13.09
C THR A 334 1.57 11.57 -12.41
N ILE A 335 1.10 12.78 -12.72
CA ILE A 335 -0.14 13.30 -12.13
C ILE A 335 -1.36 12.50 -12.58
N GLU A 336 -1.37 12.00 -13.81
CA GLU A 336 -2.41 11.15 -14.35
C GLU A 336 -2.51 9.83 -13.57
N GLU A 337 -1.38 9.20 -13.27
CA GLU A 337 -1.33 7.99 -12.45
C GLU A 337 -1.79 8.24 -11.01
N VAL A 338 -1.38 9.37 -10.43
CA VAL A 338 -1.78 9.79 -9.07
C VAL A 338 -3.30 10.00 -9.00
N ILE A 339 -3.88 10.67 -10.00
CA ILE A 339 -5.34 10.84 -10.12
C ILE A 339 -6.03 9.48 -10.26
N ALA A 340 -5.55 8.63 -11.17
CA ALA A 340 -6.13 7.32 -11.41
C ALA A 340 -6.08 6.42 -10.15
N LEU A 341 -4.99 6.49 -9.38
CA LEU A 341 -4.85 5.78 -8.12
C LEU A 341 -5.84 6.33 -7.08
N GLY A 342 -5.93 7.64 -6.90
CA GLY A 342 -6.87 8.26 -5.95
C GLY A 342 -8.34 7.95 -6.23
N GLU A 343 -8.68 7.64 -7.49
CA GLU A 343 -10.04 7.22 -7.87
C GLU A 343 -10.36 5.76 -7.55
N LYS A 344 -9.35 4.88 -7.55
CA LYS A 344 -9.55 3.42 -7.48
C LYS A 344 -8.93 2.75 -6.25
N ALA A 345 -8.17 3.50 -5.45
CA ALA A 345 -7.42 2.96 -4.32
C ALA A 345 -8.31 2.11 -3.40
N ASP A 346 -7.75 0.98 -3.01
CA ASP A 346 -8.23 0.19 -1.90
C ASP A 346 -7.50 0.68 -0.65
N TRP A 347 -8.22 1.25 0.30
CA TRP A 347 -7.64 1.84 1.50
C TRP A 347 -7.46 0.78 2.60
N ARG A 348 -6.47 1.00 3.46
CA ARG A 348 -6.22 0.22 4.68
C ARG A 348 -6.86 0.93 5.87
N TYR A 349 -7.85 0.29 6.49
CA TYR A 349 -8.60 0.87 7.61
C TYR A 349 -8.13 0.33 8.97
N HIS A 350 -8.14 1.17 10.00
CA HIS A 350 -7.88 0.79 11.40
C HIS A 350 -6.63 -0.09 11.66
N PRO A 351 -5.45 0.23 11.09
CA PRO A 351 -4.25 -0.61 11.21
C PRO A 351 -3.82 -0.83 12.67
N GLU A 352 -3.96 0.20 13.53
CA GLU A 352 -3.60 0.05 14.94
C GLU A 352 -4.40 -1.02 15.69
N ILE A 353 -5.68 -1.23 15.33
CA ILE A 353 -6.53 -2.26 15.94
C ILE A 353 -6.23 -3.63 15.31
N SER A 354 -5.92 -3.65 14.01
CA SER A 354 -5.47 -4.85 13.28
C SER A 354 -4.21 -5.44 13.91
N ASP A 355 -3.20 -4.60 14.15
CA ASP A 355 -1.84 -5.04 14.50
C ASP A 355 -1.70 -5.44 15.98
N ASP A 356 -2.59 -4.96 16.85
CA ASP A 356 -2.55 -5.23 18.29
C ASP A 356 -3.90 -5.71 18.82
N GLU A 357 -4.02 -7.03 18.99
CA GLU A 357 -5.23 -7.67 19.54
C GLU A 357 -5.61 -7.16 20.93
N ARG A 358 -4.68 -6.60 21.71
CA ARG A 358 -4.98 -6.02 23.04
C ARG A 358 -5.83 -4.76 22.94
N LYS A 359 -5.88 -4.13 21.77
CA LYS A 359 -6.75 -2.98 21.47
C LYS A 359 -8.14 -3.41 20.97
N ALA A 360 -8.41 -4.71 20.84
CA ALA A 360 -9.73 -5.20 20.47
C ALA A 360 -10.76 -4.87 21.55
N HIS A 361 -11.93 -4.38 21.13
CA HIS A 361 -13.05 -4.08 22.02
C HIS A 361 -14.16 -5.09 21.76
N TYR A 362 -14.47 -5.95 22.73
CA TYR A 362 -15.52 -6.95 22.59
C TYR A 362 -16.81 -6.50 23.27
N LEU A 363 -17.96 -6.84 22.68
CA LEU A 363 -19.24 -6.72 23.37
C LEU A 363 -19.24 -7.62 24.60
N LYS A 364 -19.74 -7.09 25.71
CA LYS A 364 -19.66 -7.70 27.04
C LYS A 364 -20.13 -9.16 27.01
N ASP A 365 -19.28 -10.06 27.52
CA ASP A 365 -19.53 -11.50 27.62
C ASP A 365 -19.76 -12.20 26.26
N THR A 366 -19.22 -11.65 25.17
CA THR A 366 -19.30 -12.23 23.82
C THR A 366 -17.95 -12.24 23.11
N LEU A 367 -17.92 -12.88 21.93
CA LEU A 367 -16.80 -12.85 20.99
C LEU A 367 -17.05 -11.90 19.79
N ILE A 368 -18.04 -11.01 19.88
CA ILE A 368 -18.28 -9.98 18.86
C ILE A 368 -17.30 -8.83 19.11
N GLU A 369 -16.44 -8.55 18.15
CA GLU A 369 -15.52 -7.42 18.21
C GLU A 369 -16.14 -6.18 17.57
N VAL A 370 -16.08 -5.06 18.27
CA VAL A 370 -16.48 -3.73 17.79
C VAL A 370 -15.23 -2.97 17.38
N VAL A 371 -15.02 -2.84 16.06
CA VAL A 371 -13.93 -2.03 15.50
C VAL A 371 -14.34 -0.57 15.46
N VAL A 372 -15.55 -0.31 14.96
CA VAL A 372 -16.19 1.00 14.89
C VAL A 372 -17.57 0.89 15.54
N PRO A 373 -17.85 1.67 16.61
CA PRO A 373 -19.19 1.71 17.20
C PRO A 373 -20.24 2.04 16.16
N SER A 374 -21.20 1.14 15.99
CA SER A 374 -22.19 1.20 14.92
C SER A 374 -23.58 0.90 15.46
N GLN A 375 -24.60 1.59 14.96
CA GLN A 375 -26.01 1.34 15.28
C GLN A 375 -26.87 1.46 14.04
N MET A 376 -27.96 0.69 13.98
CA MET A 376 -29.01 0.76 12.99
C MET A 376 -30.33 0.97 13.73
N SER A 377 -30.96 2.14 13.58
CA SER A 377 -32.21 2.44 14.32
C SER A 377 -33.42 1.56 13.94
N HIS A 378 -33.26 0.65 12.97
CA HIS A 378 -34.30 -0.23 12.44
C HIS A 378 -33.65 -1.47 11.82
N PHE A 379 -34.46 -2.48 11.49
CA PHE A 379 -34.01 -3.58 10.64
C PHE A 379 -33.45 -3.07 9.30
N PRO A 380 -32.41 -3.73 8.75
CA PRO A 380 -31.91 -3.39 7.43
C PRO A 380 -32.98 -3.64 6.38
N ALA A 381 -33.16 -2.68 5.46
CA ALA A 381 -33.98 -2.89 4.27
C ALA A 381 -33.29 -3.85 3.29
N VAL A 382 -31.96 -3.82 3.25
CA VAL A 382 -31.12 -4.65 2.37
C VAL A 382 -30.01 -5.30 3.18
N ALA A 383 -29.78 -6.59 2.97
CA ALA A 383 -28.59 -7.27 3.47
C ALA A 383 -27.89 -8.00 2.32
N ILE A 384 -26.60 -7.72 2.16
CA ILE A 384 -25.74 -8.34 1.15
C ILE A 384 -24.86 -9.36 1.86
N PHE A 385 -24.84 -10.58 1.34
CA PHE A 385 -24.01 -11.66 1.85
C PHE A 385 -23.02 -12.10 0.78
N ASP A 386 -21.77 -12.28 1.19
CA ASP A 386 -20.89 -13.19 0.49
C ASP A 386 -21.37 -14.64 0.64
N HIS A 387 -20.96 -15.48 -0.31
CA HIS A 387 -21.35 -16.86 -0.39
C HIS A 387 -20.34 -17.80 0.25
N ASP A 388 -19.16 -17.92 -0.34
CA ASP A 388 -18.09 -18.82 0.11
C ASP A 388 -17.48 -18.31 1.42
N GLY A 389 -17.24 -19.19 2.39
CA GLY A 389 -16.64 -18.84 3.69
C GLY A 389 -17.54 -18.03 4.63
N THR A 390 -18.60 -17.42 4.10
CA THR A 390 -19.60 -16.63 4.82
C THR A 390 -20.87 -17.44 5.09
N ILE A 391 -21.52 -18.01 4.07
CA ILE A 391 -22.68 -18.89 4.24
C ILE A 391 -22.30 -20.34 4.00
N SER A 392 -21.61 -20.62 2.89
CA SER A 392 -21.29 -21.98 2.44
C SER A 392 -19.83 -22.34 2.70
N THR A 393 -19.60 -23.62 3.04
CA THR A 393 -18.27 -24.23 3.09
C THR A 393 -18.11 -25.33 2.03
N LEU A 394 -18.96 -25.34 0.98
CA LEU A 394 -18.81 -26.26 -0.16
C LEU A 394 -17.42 -26.15 -0.78
N ARG A 395 -16.91 -24.93 -0.93
CA ARG A 395 -15.58 -24.66 -1.51
C ARG A 395 -14.44 -24.67 -0.48
N GLN A 396 -14.72 -24.97 0.80
CA GLN A 396 -13.68 -25.15 1.81
C GLN A 396 -12.66 -26.19 1.33
N GLY A 397 -11.37 -25.84 1.42
CA GLY A 397 -10.24 -26.61 0.87
C GLY A 397 -9.69 -26.07 -0.45
N TRP A 398 -10.24 -24.99 -0.98
CA TRP A 398 -9.77 -24.34 -2.21
C TRP A 398 -8.30 -23.89 -2.13
N GLU A 399 -7.82 -23.47 -0.95
CA GLU A 399 -6.43 -23.04 -0.72
C GLU A 399 -5.45 -24.19 -1.03
N ALA A 400 -5.75 -25.40 -0.55
CA ALA A 400 -4.93 -26.59 -0.82
C ALA A 400 -4.94 -26.97 -2.31
N VAL A 401 -6.08 -26.77 -3.00
CA VAL A 401 -6.18 -26.97 -4.45
C VAL A 401 -5.36 -25.92 -5.20
N MET A 402 -5.35 -24.68 -4.72
CA MET A 402 -4.55 -23.58 -5.26
C MET A 402 -3.06 -23.85 -5.08
N GLU A 403 -2.62 -24.17 -3.86
CA GLU A 403 -1.24 -24.53 -3.54
C GLU A 403 -0.74 -25.65 -4.46
N GLN A 404 -1.48 -26.75 -4.56
CA GLN A 404 -1.12 -27.86 -5.44
C GLN A 404 -1.08 -27.49 -6.92
N SER A 405 -1.91 -26.53 -7.34
CA SER A 405 -1.92 -26.07 -8.73
C SER A 405 -0.76 -25.14 -9.04
N MET A 406 -0.44 -24.21 -8.13
CA MET A 406 0.70 -23.31 -8.24
C MET A 406 2.02 -24.09 -8.16
N LEU A 407 2.15 -25.01 -7.21
CA LEU A 407 3.34 -25.84 -7.05
C LEU A 407 3.61 -26.66 -8.33
N ALA A 408 2.57 -27.30 -8.88
CA ALA A 408 2.70 -28.03 -10.13
C ALA A 408 3.03 -27.12 -11.33
N ALA A 409 2.45 -25.92 -11.38
CA ALA A 409 2.71 -24.95 -12.44
C ALA A 409 4.15 -24.40 -12.38
N ILE A 410 4.65 -24.07 -11.20
CA ILE A 410 5.98 -23.49 -10.99
C ILE A 410 7.06 -24.54 -11.20
N THR A 411 6.86 -25.78 -10.72
CA THR A 411 7.91 -26.81 -10.75
C THR A 411 7.88 -27.70 -11.98
N GLY A 412 6.74 -27.83 -12.68
CA GLY A 412 6.58 -28.70 -13.83
C GLY A 412 7.10 -30.12 -13.59
N ASP A 413 7.86 -30.65 -14.54
CA ASP A 413 8.49 -31.98 -14.44
C ASP A 413 9.66 -32.02 -13.44
N ALA A 414 10.19 -30.87 -13.02
CA ALA A 414 11.31 -30.80 -12.08
C ALA A 414 10.91 -31.17 -10.65
N TYR A 415 9.62 -31.16 -10.30
CA TYR A 415 9.11 -31.39 -8.94
C TYR A 415 9.77 -32.59 -8.23
N GLY A 416 9.88 -33.73 -8.91
CA GLY A 416 10.44 -34.96 -8.34
C GLY A 416 11.95 -34.95 -8.12
N SER A 417 12.66 -33.96 -8.68
CA SER A 417 14.11 -33.81 -8.61
C SER A 417 14.58 -32.70 -7.66
N LEU A 418 13.65 -31.86 -7.18
CA LEU A 418 13.98 -30.72 -6.31
C LEU A 418 14.31 -31.18 -4.88
N PRO A 419 15.30 -30.54 -4.21
CA PRO A 419 15.56 -30.78 -2.80
C PRO A 419 14.36 -30.43 -1.91
N ASN A 420 14.13 -31.20 -0.85
CA ASN A 420 13.01 -30.96 0.09
C ASN A 420 12.99 -29.54 0.68
N GLN A 421 14.16 -28.97 0.98
CA GLN A 421 14.27 -27.60 1.50
C GLN A 421 13.75 -26.58 0.47
N CYS A 422 14.04 -26.78 -0.82
CA CYS A 422 13.57 -25.92 -1.90
C CYS A 422 12.05 -25.99 -2.05
N ILE A 423 11.47 -27.20 -1.99
CA ILE A 423 10.01 -27.39 -2.06
C ILE A 423 9.33 -26.73 -0.85
N GLN A 424 9.92 -26.85 0.33
CA GLN A 424 9.37 -26.24 1.55
C GLN A 424 9.37 -24.70 1.46
N SER A 425 10.48 -24.10 1.05
CA SER A 425 10.57 -22.64 0.81
C SER A 425 9.52 -22.20 -0.22
N LEU A 426 9.42 -22.91 -1.34
CA LEU A 426 8.44 -22.57 -2.38
C LEU A 426 7.00 -22.66 -1.89
N LYS A 427 6.68 -23.63 -1.02
CA LYS A 427 5.35 -23.72 -0.41
C LYS A 427 5.06 -22.56 0.52
N GLU A 428 6.04 -22.11 1.30
CA GLU A 428 5.91 -20.94 2.17
C GLU A 428 5.64 -19.68 1.33
N ASP A 429 6.37 -19.49 0.23
CA ASP A 429 6.15 -18.39 -0.73
C ASP A 429 4.74 -18.44 -1.35
N ILE A 430 4.29 -19.63 -1.75
CA ILE A 430 2.94 -19.85 -2.29
C ILE A 430 1.86 -19.58 -1.23
N HIS A 431 2.06 -20.00 0.02
CA HIS A 431 1.11 -19.74 1.11
C HIS A 431 0.99 -18.26 1.41
N GLU A 432 2.11 -17.54 1.51
CA GLU A 432 2.10 -16.09 1.69
C GLU A 432 1.40 -15.39 0.52
N PHE A 433 1.65 -15.87 -0.71
CA PHE A 433 0.98 -15.37 -1.90
C PHE A 433 -0.54 -15.59 -1.86
N ILE A 434 -1.01 -16.80 -1.51
CA ILE A 434 -2.44 -17.12 -1.40
C ILE A 434 -3.10 -16.24 -0.33
N ASP A 435 -2.46 -16.08 0.83
CA ASP A 435 -2.97 -15.24 1.92
C ASP A 435 -3.09 -13.78 1.47
N ARG A 436 -2.05 -13.22 0.82
CA ARG A 436 -2.06 -11.83 0.31
C ARG A 436 -3.08 -11.62 -0.81
N THR A 437 -3.35 -12.65 -1.59
CA THR A 437 -4.25 -12.57 -2.75
C THR A 437 -5.67 -13.07 -2.48
N THR A 438 -5.98 -13.44 -1.24
CA THR A 438 -7.33 -13.87 -0.85
C THR A 438 -8.34 -12.77 -1.12
N GLY A 439 -9.39 -13.11 -1.87
CA GLY A 439 -10.44 -12.17 -2.27
C GLY A 439 -10.20 -11.46 -3.60
N ILE A 440 -9.00 -11.57 -4.21
CA ILE A 440 -8.80 -11.11 -5.60
C ILE A 440 -9.40 -12.15 -6.56
N GLN A 441 -9.77 -11.71 -7.76
CA GLN A 441 -10.11 -12.60 -8.85
C GLN A 441 -9.02 -13.66 -9.11
N THR A 442 -9.46 -14.90 -9.32
CA THR A 442 -8.59 -16.02 -9.67
C THR A 442 -7.74 -15.74 -10.91
N ILE A 443 -8.23 -14.98 -11.89
CA ILE A 443 -7.44 -14.68 -13.11
C ILE A 443 -6.22 -13.81 -12.79
N GLU A 444 -6.34 -12.84 -11.88
CA GLU A 444 -5.23 -12.02 -11.42
C GLU A 444 -4.20 -12.87 -10.68
N GLN A 445 -4.67 -13.79 -9.81
CA GLN A 445 -3.78 -14.78 -9.18
C GLN A 445 -3.02 -15.61 -10.21
N MET A 446 -3.64 -15.94 -11.35
CA MET A 446 -2.95 -16.67 -12.41
C MET A 446 -1.96 -15.80 -13.19
N HIS A 447 -2.19 -14.49 -13.34
CA HIS A 447 -1.17 -13.59 -13.91
C HIS A 447 0.08 -13.56 -13.05
N TYR A 448 -0.06 -13.42 -11.74
CA TYR A 448 1.06 -13.54 -10.81
C TYR A 448 1.70 -14.93 -10.81
N LEU A 449 0.90 -16.00 -10.95
CA LEU A 449 1.46 -17.35 -11.09
C LEU A 449 2.38 -17.44 -12.32
N VAL A 450 2.00 -16.83 -13.45
CA VAL A 450 2.86 -16.78 -14.65
C VAL A 450 4.17 -16.06 -14.33
N GLU A 451 4.13 -14.94 -13.60
CA GLU A 451 5.35 -14.23 -13.15
C GLU A 451 6.22 -15.12 -12.26
N LEU A 452 5.62 -15.85 -11.29
CA LEU A 452 6.35 -16.79 -10.44
C LEU A 452 6.96 -17.94 -11.27
N VAL A 453 6.23 -18.51 -12.23
CA VAL A 453 6.77 -19.56 -13.11
C VAL A 453 8.00 -19.04 -13.88
N HIS A 454 7.95 -17.79 -14.34
CA HIS A 454 9.10 -17.15 -14.97
C HIS A 454 10.24 -16.84 -13.99
N GLN A 455 9.94 -16.50 -12.75
CA GLN A 455 10.95 -16.17 -11.73
C GLN A 455 11.75 -17.39 -11.28
N TYR A 456 11.10 -18.54 -11.08
CA TYR A 456 11.77 -19.76 -10.60
C TYR A 456 12.46 -20.56 -11.72
N GLU A 457 12.12 -20.31 -12.98
CA GLU A 457 12.79 -20.86 -14.18
C GLU A 457 12.87 -22.41 -14.26
N TYR A 458 12.04 -23.15 -13.51
CA TYR A 458 12.01 -24.62 -13.61
C TYR A 458 11.27 -25.14 -14.86
N VAL A 459 10.42 -24.32 -15.47
CA VAL A 459 9.64 -24.66 -16.65
C VAL A 459 10.19 -23.90 -17.86
N PRO A 460 10.49 -24.57 -18.99
CA PRO A 460 10.93 -23.90 -20.22
C PRO A 460 9.93 -22.85 -20.69
N LYS A 461 10.41 -21.70 -21.19
CA LYS A 461 9.57 -20.55 -21.57
C LYS A 461 8.47 -20.92 -22.57
N GLU A 462 8.72 -21.89 -23.45
CA GLU A 462 7.78 -22.37 -24.46
C GLU A 462 6.65 -23.23 -23.88
N GLN A 463 6.81 -23.72 -22.64
CA GLN A 463 5.85 -24.58 -21.94
C GLN A 463 5.04 -23.83 -20.88
N VAL A 464 5.38 -22.57 -20.59
CA VAL A 464 4.62 -21.71 -19.66
C VAL A 464 3.25 -21.43 -20.25
N LEU A 465 2.19 -21.76 -19.50
CA LEU A 465 0.81 -21.57 -19.96
C LEU A 465 0.35 -20.13 -19.72
N THR A 466 -0.71 -19.71 -20.42
CA THR A 466 -1.33 -18.41 -20.14
C THR A 466 -2.12 -18.44 -18.83
N ALA A 467 -2.41 -17.26 -18.27
CA ALA A 467 -3.21 -17.12 -17.04
C ALA A 467 -4.59 -17.80 -17.17
N GLU A 468 -5.25 -17.70 -18.34
CA GLU A 468 -6.54 -18.35 -18.61
C GLU A 468 -6.45 -19.87 -18.62
N MET A 469 -5.33 -20.41 -19.12
CA MET A 469 -5.08 -21.85 -19.14
C MET A 469 -4.83 -22.39 -17.73
N TYR A 470 -3.98 -21.72 -16.94
CA TYR A 470 -3.78 -22.07 -15.53
C TYR A 470 -5.09 -21.97 -14.73
N LYS A 471 -5.88 -20.92 -14.95
CA LYS A 471 -7.21 -20.75 -14.35
C LYS A 471 -8.12 -21.93 -14.69
N SER A 472 -8.10 -22.38 -15.94
CA SER A 472 -8.92 -23.52 -16.40
C SER A 472 -8.51 -24.83 -15.71
N ILE A 473 -7.20 -25.04 -15.49
CA ILE A 473 -6.68 -26.21 -14.76
C ILE A 473 -7.12 -26.16 -13.29
N TYR A 474 -6.93 -25.02 -12.63
CA TYR A 474 -7.34 -24.81 -11.25
C TYR A 474 -8.85 -25.01 -11.07
N ASN A 475 -9.67 -24.36 -11.90
CA ASN A 475 -11.13 -24.48 -11.84
C ASN A 475 -11.60 -25.92 -11.99
N ARG A 476 -10.98 -26.70 -12.89
CA ARG A 476 -11.32 -28.13 -13.04
C ARG A 476 -11.05 -28.93 -11.76
N LYS A 477 -9.94 -28.67 -11.08
CA LYS A 477 -9.60 -29.33 -9.80
C LYS A 477 -10.54 -28.87 -8.69
N LEU A 478 -10.86 -27.58 -8.62
CA LEU A 478 -11.78 -27.00 -7.64
C LEU A 478 -13.18 -27.61 -7.79
N LEU A 479 -13.73 -27.62 -9.00
CA LEU A 479 -15.05 -28.20 -9.28
C LEU A 479 -15.08 -29.70 -9.02
N SER A 480 -14.00 -30.44 -9.23
CA SER A 480 -13.90 -31.86 -8.87
C SER A 480 -13.99 -32.07 -7.34
N MET A 481 -13.37 -31.20 -6.54
CA MET A 481 -13.50 -31.22 -5.09
C MET A 481 -14.94 -30.92 -4.64
N VAL A 482 -15.57 -29.90 -5.23
CA VAL A 482 -16.96 -29.53 -4.93
C VAL A 482 -17.92 -30.65 -5.32
N ALA A 483 -17.76 -31.25 -6.50
CA ALA A 483 -18.58 -32.35 -6.99
C ALA A 483 -18.60 -33.54 -6.01
N LYS A 484 -17.47 -33.88 -5.39
CA LYS A 484 -17.43 -34.93 -4.36
C LYS A 484 -18.35 -34.62 -3.18
N LYS A 485 -18.30 -33.39 -2.65
CA LYS A 485 -19.19 -32.97 -1.55
C LYS A 485 -20.66 -32.96 -1.98
N VAL A 486 -20.94 -32.50 -3.20
CA VAL A 486 -22.29 -32.50 -3.78
C VAL A 486 -22.87 -33.93 -3.85
N GLU A 487 -22.07 -34.91 -4.28
CA GLU A 487 -22.51 -36.31 -4.33
C GLU A 487 -22.77 -36.90 -2.93
N GLU A 488 -22.00 -36.51 -1.91
CA GLU A 488 -22.26 -36.89 -0.52
C GLU A 488 -23.58 -36.32 0.01
N VAL A 489 -23.94 -35.08 -0.39
CA VAL A 489 -25.24 -34.46 -0.05
C VAL A 489 -26.38 -35.19 -0.77
N LYS A 490 -26.26 -35.44 -2.07
CA LYS A 490 -27.26 -36.20 -2.83
C LYS A 490 -27.47 -37.61 -2.29
N ALA A 491 -26.39 -38.24 -1.82
CA ALA A 491 -26.41 -39.54 -1.17
C ALA A 491 -26.93 -39.49 0.28
N ARG A 492 -27.31 -38.32 0.80
CA ARG A 492 -27.79 -38.07 2.16
C ARG A 492 -26.80 -38.48 3.26
N ARG A 493 -25.50 -38.48 2.95
CA ARG A 493 -24.42 -38.70 3.91
C ARG A 493 -23.95 -37.39 4.55
N LEU A 494 -24.14 -36.28 3.84
CA LEU A 494 -24.04 -34.92 4.37
C LEU A 494 -25.38 -34.22 4.23
N ASP A 495 -25.65 -33.26 5.10
CA ASP A 495 -26.76 -32.33 4.95
C ASP A 495 -26.29 -30.87 4.88
N ALA A 496 -27.24 -29.93 4.77
CA ALA A 496 -26.92 -28.51 4.66
C ALA A 496 -26.18 -27.96 5.91
N SER A 497 -26.48 -28.48 7.10
CA SER A 497 -25.80 -28.07 8.33
C SER A 497 -24.34 -28.52 8.36
N ASP A 498 -23.99 -29.54 7.56
CA ASP A 498 -22.62 -29.98 7.43
C ASP A 498 -21.75 -29.09 6.55
N LEU A 499 -22.36 -28.25 5.71
CA LEU A 499 -21.70 -27.48 4.65
C LEU A 499 -22.04 -25.98 4.70
N THR A 500 -22.55 -25.52 5.84
CA THR A 500 -22.89 -24.12 6.06
C THR A 500 -22.29 -23.62 7.37
N ILE A 501 -21.98 -22.33 7.43
CA ILE A 501 -21.52 -21.68 8.66
C ILE A 501 -22.63 -21.72 9.70
N LYS A 502 -22.27 -22.03 10.95
CA LYS A 502 -23.21 -22.20 12.06
C LYS A 502 -24.13 -21.00 12.20
N GLY A 503 -25.43 -21.26 12.15
CA GLY A 503 -26.49 -20.26 12.31
C GLY A 503 -26.84 -19.45 11.05
N SER A 504 -26.09 -19.60 9.95
CA SER A 504 -26.26 -18.78 8.74
C SER A 504 -27.67 -18.89 8.15
N ILE A 505 -28.16 -20.10 7.89
CA ILE A 505 -29.52 -20.32 7.34
C ILE A 505 -30.60 -19.77 8.27
N SER A 506 -30.47 -19.99 9.58
CA SER A 506 -31.41 -19.47 10.57
C SER A 506 -31.46 -17.94 10.57
N PHE A 507 -30.31 -17.29 10.35
CA PHE A 507 -30.20 -15.85 10.27
C PHE A 507 -30.79 -15.28 8.97
N LEU A 508 -30.55 -15.92 7.82
CA LEU A 508 -31.20 -15.55 6.56
C LEU A 508 -32.72 -15.59 6.69
N ARG A 509 -33.26 -16.68 7.28
CA ARG A 509 -34.69 -16.81 7.56
C ARG A 509 -35.20 -15.70 8.49
N TYR A 510 -34.44 -15.37 9.53
CA TYR A 510 -34.80 -14.31 10.47
C TYR A 510 -34.92 -12.95 9.77
N LEU A 511 -33.93 -12.57 8.97
CA LEU A 511 -33.95 -11.31 8.22
C LEU A 511 -35.09 -11.26 7.19
N ALA A 512 -35.28 -12.33 6.40
CA ALA A 512 -36.36 -12.41 5.42
C ALA A 512 -37.75 -12.30 6.07
N ALA A 513 -37.96 -12.94 7.23
CA ALA A 513 -39.21 -12.85 7.99
C ALA A 513 -39.52 -11.44 8.51
N HIS A 514 -38.50 -10.59 8.66
CA HIS A 514 -38.64 -9.19 9.06
C HIS A 514 -38.57 -8.20 7.87
N GLY A 515 -38.72 -8.70 6.64
CA GLY A 515 -38.86 -7.86 5.45
C GLY A 515 -37.54 -7.35 4.85
N THR A 516 -36.38 -7.82 5.33
CA THR A 516 -35.08 -7.49 4.73
C THR A 516 -34.94 -8.20 3.38
N LYS A 517 -34.58 -7.44 2.34
CA LYS A 517 -34.25 -8.01 1.03
C LYS A 517 -32.82 -8.55 1.05
N LEU A 518 -32.68 -9.84 0.82
CA LEU A 518 -31.39 -10.53 0.83
C LEU A 518 -30.79 -10.56 -0.57
N TYR A 519 -29.48 -10.30 -0.65
CA TYR A 519 -28.67 -10.41 -1.86
C TYR A 519 -27.49 -11.33 -1.61
N LEU A 520 -27.23 -12.25 -2.52
CA LEU A 520 -26.04 -13.11 -2.49
C LEU A 520 -25.09 -12.65 -3.59
N ALA A 521 -23.85 -12.32 -3.21
CA ALA A 521 -22.79 -11.92 -4.13
C ALA A 521 -21.65 -12.94 -4.06
N SER A 522 -21.20 -13.44 -5.21
CA SER A 522 -20.06 -14.35 -5.30
C SER A 522 -19.16 -14.01 -6.49
N GLY A 523 -17.87 -14.36 -6.39
CA GLY A 523 -16.93 -14.29 -7.52
C GLY A 523 -17.04 -15.48 -8.48
N THR A 524 -17.79 -16.51 -8.11
CA THR A 524 -18.03 -17.74 -8.87
C THR A 524 -19.11 -17.53 -9.94
N ASP A 525 -19.15 -18.39 -10.97
CA ASP A 525 -20.22 -18.40 -11.98
C ASP A 525 -21.61 -18.39 -11.33
N VAL A 526 -22.50 -17.52 -11.82
CA VAL A 526 -23.82 -17.32 -11.21
C VAL A 526 -24.68 -18.59 -11.18
N GLU A 527 -24.54 -19.47 -12.16
CA GLU A 527 -25.33 -20.69 -12.25
C GLU A 527 -24.84 -21.73 -11.23
N ASP A 528 -23.52 -21.86 -11.06
CA ASP A 528 -22.93 -22.68 -9.99
C ASP A 528 -23.42 -22.23 -8.61
N VAL A 529 -23.38 -20.92 -8.33
CA VAL A 529 -23.79 -20.36 -7.03
C VAL A 529 -25.28 -20.63 -6.76
N ARG A 530 -26.14 -20.52 -7.78
CA ARG A 530 -27.56 -20.84 -7.67
C ARG A 530 -27.79 -22.31 -7.37
N GLN A 531 -27.08 -23.19 -8.06
CA GLN A 531 -27.17 -24.64 -7.84
C GLN A 531 -26.69 -25.03 -6.44
N GLU A 532 -25.58 -24.45 -5.98
CA GLU A 532 -25.04 -24.66 -4.63
C GLU A 532 -26.00 -24.16 -3.55
N ALA A 533 -26.55 -22.95 -3.70
CA ALA A 533 -27.51 -22.38 -2.77
C ALA A 533 -28.83 -23.18 -2.72
N ALA A 534 -29.28 -23.70 -3.86
CA ALA A 534 -30.47 -24.54 -3.96
C ALA A 534 -30.23 -25.91 -3.30
N LEU A 535 -29.08 -26.53 -3.55
CA LEU A 535 -28.67 -27.80 -2.94
C LEU A 535 -28.64 -27.71 -1.41
N LEU A 536 -28.16 -26.59 -0.88
CA LEU A 536 -28.07 -26.33 0.56
C LEU A 536 -29.36 -25.72 1.16
N GLY A 537 -30.41 -25.53 0.36
CA GLY A 537 -31.75 -25.19 0.84
C GLY A 537 -31.95 -23.76 1.31
N TYR A 538 -31.17 -22.81 0.80
CA TYR A 538 -31.32 -21.38 1.16
C TYR A 538 -31.48 -20.44 -0.04
N ALA A 539 -31.48 -20.94 -1.27
CA ALA A 539 -31.65 -20.09 -2.47
C ALA A 539 -32.95 -19.28 -2.45
N ASP A 540 -34.05 -19.86 -1.94
CA ASP A 540 -35.38 -19.24 -1.96
C ASP A 540 -35.46 -17.94 -1.14
N TYR A 541 -34.64 -17.80 -0.10
CA TYR A 541 -34.59 -16.58 0.72
C TYR A 541 -34.09 -15.35 -0.07
N PHE A 542 -33.39 -15.57 -1.19
CA PHE A 542 -32.89 -14.50 -2.04
C PHE A 542 -33.89 -14.09 -3.14
N GLU A 543 -34.96 -14.86 -3.39
CA GLU A 543 -35.98 -14.57 -4.41
C GLU A 543 -35.39 -14.21 -5.79
N GLY A 544 -34.37 -14.95 -6.23
CA GLY A 544 -33.66 -14.72 -7.49
C GLY A 544 -32.55 -13.65 -7.45
N ARG A 545 -32.29 -13.02 -6.29
CA ARG A 545 -31.21 -12.03 -6.06
C ARG A 545 -29.87 -12.69 -5.75
N ILE A 546 -29.55 -13.73 -6.51
CA ILE A 546 -28.26 -14.42 -6.48
C ILE A 546 -27.44 -13.98 -7.68
N PHE A 547 -26.29 -13.39 -7.38
CA PHE A 547 -25.39 -12.78 -8.35
C PHE A 547 -24.01 -13.42 -8.27
N GLY A 548 -23.45 -13.72 -9.43
CA GLY A 548 -22.12 -14.29 -9.59
C GLY A 548 -21.44 -13.70 -10.82
N SER A 549 -20.26 -14.22 -11.16
CA SER A 549 -19.54 -13.86 -12.37
C SER A 549 -20.31 -14.26 -13.62
N VAL A 550 -20.34 -13.35 -14.61
CA VAL A 550 -20.93 -13.56 -15.95
C VAL A 550 -19.87 -13.60 -17.05
N GLY A 551 -18.60 -13.79 -16.69
CA GLY A 551 -17.49 -13.93 -17.64
C GLY A 551 -16.84 -12.63 -18.10
N ASP A 552 -17.13 -11.48 -17.49
CA ASP A 552 -16.35 -10.25 -17.71
C ASP A 552 -14.97 -10.38 -17.04
N VAL A 553 -13.93 -10.47 -17.87
CA VAL A 553 -12.54 -10.69 -17.44
C VAL A 553 -11.89 -9.38 -16.96
N LYS A 554 -12.45 -8.21 -17.32
CA LYS A 554 -11.79 -6.91 -17.08
C LYS A 554 -12.09 -6.29 -15.71
N ASN A 555 -13.11 -6.77 -15.00
CA ASN A 555 -13.56 -6.18 -13.75
C ASN A 555 -13.83 -7.27 -12.72
N ASP A 556 -13.59 -6.96 -11.44
CA ASP A 556 -13.91 -7.89 -10.36
C ASP A 556 -15.44 -8.13 -10.32
N PRO A 557 -15.90 -9.37 -10.63
CA PRO A 557 -17.33 -9.63 -10.76
C PRO A 557 -18.07 -9.41 -9.45
N LYS A 558 -17.42 -9.73 -8.32
CA LYS A 558 -17.99 -9.59 -6.98
C LYS A 558 -18.12 -8.13 -6.61
N ARG A 559 -17.08 -7.33 -6.86
CA ARG A 559 -17.10 -5.87 -6.72
C ARG A 559 -18.20 -5.23 -7.56
N LEU A 560 -18.31 -5.58 -8.84
CA LEU A 560 -19.33 -5.05 -9.73
C LEU A 560 -20.74 -5.37 -9.26
N VAL A 561 -20.97 -6.62 -8.83
CA VAL A 561 -22.25 -7.07 -8.29
C VAL A 561 -22.63 -6.25 -7.06
N ILE A 562 -21.72 -6.12 -6.09
CA ILE A 562 -21.98 -5.34 -4.87
C ILE A 562 -22.26 -3.88 -5.23
N GLN A 563 -21.46 -3.26 -6.10
CA GLN A 563 -21.66 -1.89 -6.55
C GLN A 563 -23.01 -1.71 -7.26
N GLN A 564 -23.43 -2.65 -8.10
CA GLN A 564 -24.72 -2.60 -8.77
C GLN A 564 -25.87 -2.67 -7.77
N ILE A 565 -25.80 -3.55 -6.77
CA ILE A 565 -26.82 -3.67 -5.72
C ILE A 565 -26.91 -2.34 -4.95
N ILE A 566 -25.77 -1.80 -4.52
CA ILE A 566 -25.71 -0.55 -3.75
C ILE A 566 -26.29 0.62 -4.55
N ASN A 567 -25.85 0.78 -5.80
CA ASN A 567 -26.27 1.90 -6.65
C ASN A 567 -27.74 1.86 -7.07
N THR A 568 -28.37 0.69 -7.06
CA THR A 568 -29.77 0.52 -7.47
C THR A 568 -30.74 0.46 -6.29
N GLN A 569 -30.36 -0.16 -5.18
CA GLN A 569 -31.28 -0.46 -4.07
C GLN A 569 -31.03 0.40 -2.82
N VAL A 570 -29.80 0.86 -2.62
CA VAL A 570 -29.35 1.54 -1.40
C VAL A 570 -29.11 3.05 -1.64
N LYS A 571 -29.25 3.50 -2.89
CA LYS A 571 -28.92 4.86 -3.31
C LYS A 571 -29.63 5.91 -2.44
N GLY A 572 -28.83 6.72 -1.74
CA GLY A 572 -29.30 7.80 -0.86
C GLY A 572 -29.74 7.36 0.53
N ASN A 573 -29.63 6.08 0.90
CA ASN A 573 -29.95 5.57 2.23
C ASN A 573 -28.96 4.47 2.70
N PRO A 574 -27.66 4.82 2.88
CA PRO A 574 -26.63 3.85 3.25
C PRO A 574 -26.87 3.17 4.60
N GLU A 575 -27.51 3.87 5.54
CA GLU A 575 -27.85 3.39 6.88
C GLU A 575 -28.87 2.24 6.87
N SER A 576 -29.50 1.95 5.73
CA SER A 576 -30.49 0.87 5.59
C SER A 576 -29.89 -0.45 5.09
N CYS A 577 -28.58 -0.52 4.86
CA CYS A 577 -27.92 -1.68 4.29
C CYS A 577 -26.77 -2.20 5.17
N VAL A 578 -26.69 -3.52 5.29
CA VAL A 578 -25.58 -4.23 5.95
C VAL A 578 -24.93 -5.21 4.97
N VAL A 579 -23.61 -5.34 5.05
CA VAL A 579 -22.83 -6.27 4.24
C VAL A 579 -22.13 -7.27 5.16
N PHE A 580 -22.33 -8.57 4.89
CA PHE A 580 -21.69 -9.68 5.59
C PHE A 580 -20.70 -10.38 4.65
N GLY A 581 -19.46 -10.58 5.11
CA GLY A 581 -18.44 -11.28 4.33
C GLY A 581 -17.25 -11.71 5.18
N ASP A 582 -16.49 -12.70 4.73
CA ASP A 582 -15.26 -13.18 5.37
C ASP A 582 -13.98 -12.75 4.60
N GLY A 583 -14.17 -12.00 3.52
CA GLY A 583 -13.13 -11.43 2.67
C GLY A 583 -13.01 -9.90 2.74
N PRO A 584 -11.88 -9.34 2.25
CA PRO A 584 -11.66 -7.90 2.26
C PRO A 584 -12.46 -7.14 1.18
N VAL A 585 -12.91 -7.80 0.11
CA VAL A 585 -13.62 -7.13 -1.00
C VAL A 585 -14.96 -6.57 -0.53
N GLU A 586 -15.73 -7.38 0.20
CA GLU A 586 -17.04 -7.00 0.73
C GLU A 586 -16.90 -5.84 1.71
N MET A 587 -15.91 -5.94 2.61
CA MET A 587 -15.63 -4.90 3.61
C MET A 587 -15.27 -3.57 2.93
N ARG A 588 -14.42 -3.62 1.89
CA ARG A 588 -13.99 -2.41 1.16
C ARG A 588 -15.13 -1.77 0.39
N GLU A 589 -15.96 -2.55 -0.31
CA GLU A 589 -17.10 -2.00 -1.04
C GLU A 589 -18.16 -1.44 -0.09
N ALA A 590 -18.42 -2.11 1.04
CA ALA A 590 -19.31 -1.60 2.08
C ALA A 590 -18.79 -0.26 2.61
N LYS A 591 -17.52 -0.20 3.02
CA LYS A 591 -16.91 1.02 3.58
C LYS A 591 -16.86 2.16 2.58
N ARG A 592 -16.54 1.88 1.31
CA ARG A 592 -16.50 2.88 0.23
C ARG A 592 -17.85 3.57 0.01
N HIS A 593 -18.96 2.89 0.29
CA HIS A 593 -20.32 3.42 0.15
C HIS A 593 -20.95 3.82 1.49
N GLY A 594 -20.18 3.82 2.58
CA GLY A 594 -20.66 4.20 3.92
C GLY A 594 -21.67 3.22 4.52
N LEU A 595 -21.63 1.95 4.13
CA LEU A 595 -22.51 0.90 4.63
C LEU A 595 -21.90 0.23 5.85
N LEU A 596 -22.76 -0.38 6.69
CA LEU A 596 -22.30 -1.20 7.81
C LEU A 596 -21.63 -2.48 7.27
N ALA A 597 -20.36 -2.68 7.63
CA ALA A 597 -19.58 -3.84 7.25
C ALA A 597 -19.39 -4.80 8.44
N VAL A 598 -19.91 -6.03 8.32
CA VAL A 598 -19.79 -7.09 9.33
C VAL A 598 -18.92 -8.22 8.81
N GLY A 599 -17.71 -8.33 9.34
CA GLY A 599 -16.76 -9.39 9.01
C GLY A 599 -17.09 -10.70 9.72
N VAL A 600 -17.03 -11.82 8.99
CA VAL A 600 -17.27 -13.16 9.53
C VAL A 600 -15.95 -13.88 9.77
N LEU A 601 -15.62 -14.12 11.04
CA LEU A 601 -14.37 -14.74 11.48
C LEU A 601 -14.44 -16.27 11.52
N SER A 602 -15.47 -16.90 10.97
CA SER A 602 -15.70 -18.33 11.15
C SER A 602 -14.53 -19.19 10.67
N ASP A 603 -14.15 -20.17 11.49
CA ASP A 603 -13.35 -21.31 11.05
C ASP A 603 -14.18 -22.15 10.09
N GLU A 604 -13.81 -22.20 8.81
CA GLU A 604 -14.57 -22.92 7.78
C GLU A 604 -14.49 -24.44 7.90
N ILE A 605 -13.43 -24.98 8.52
CA ILE A 605 -13.28 -26.42 8.72
C ILE A 605 -14.24 -26.87 9.81
N ARG A 606 -14.27 -26.12 10.93
CA ARG A 606 -15.18 -26.40 12.06
C ARG A 606 -16.59 -25.93 11.77
N ARG A 607 -16.74 -24.89 10.95
CA ARG A 607 -17.95 -24.13 10.60
C ARG A 607 -18.46 -23.23 11.74
N TYR A 608 -17.67 -23.06 12.80
CA TYR A 608 -17.97 -22.23 13.96
C TYR A 608 -16.68 -21.84 14.68
N GLY A 609 -16.75 -20.82 15.53
CA GLY A 609 -15.59 -20.32 16.27
C GLY A 609 -14.67 -19.44 15.43
N LEU A 610 -13.57 -19.00 16.03
CA LEU A 610 -12.72 -17.93 15.49
C LEU A 610 -11.55 -18.45 14.65
N ASN A 611 -11.40 -17.91 13.45
CA ASN A 611 -10.18 -17.96 12.65
C ASN A 611 -9.51 -16.58 12.66
N MET A 612 -8.58 -16.40 13.60
CA MET A 612 -7.88 -15.13 13.80
C MET A 612 -7.03 -14.70 12.61
N LYS A 613 -6.68 -15.61 11.69
CA LYS A 613 -6.01 -15.24 10.43
C LYS A 613 -6.84 -14.28 9.58
N LYS A 614 -8.17 -14.32 9.68
CA LYS A 614 -9.08 -13.41 8.94
C LYS A 614 -9.16 -12.01 9.56
N ARG A 615 -8.85 -11.86 10.86
CA ARG A 615 -9.09 -10.63 11.62
C ARG A 615 -8.40 -9.42 10.99
N SER A 616 -7.09 -9.50 10.78
CA SER A 616 -6.31 -8.37 10.24
C SER A 616 -6.84 -7.93 8.86
N ARG A 617 -7.03 -8.85 7.91
CA ARG A 617 -7.51 -8.51 6.56
C ARG A 617 -8.92 -7.93 6.54
N LEU A 618 -9.80 -8.35 7.44
CA LEU A 618 -11.17 -7.83 7.56
C LEU A 618 -11.17 -6.41 8.15
N ILE A 619 -10.40 -6.17 9.22
CA ILE A 619 -10.23 -4.85 9.82
C ILE A 619 -9.62 -3.88 8.80
N LEU A 620 -8.52 -4.29 8.16
CA LEU A 620 -7.85 -3.50 7.11
C LEU A 620 -8.75 -3.29 5.89
N GLY A 621 -9.69 -4.21 5.62
CA GLY A 621 -10.71 -4.08 4.59
C GLY A 621 -11.82 -3.08 4.93
N GLY A 622 -11.95 -2.67 6.20
CA GLY A 622 -12.96 -1.70 6.64
C GLY A 622 -14.15 -2.32 7.39
N ALA A 623 -13.99 -3.51 7.98
CA ALA A 623 -15.01 -4.08 8.86
C ALA A 623 -15.27 -3.15 10.07
N ASP A 624 -16.54 -2.86 10.33
CA ASP A 624 -16.96 -2.10 11.51
C ASP A 624 -17.19 -3.04 12.71
N LEU A 625 -17.67 -4.26 12.44
CA LEU A 625 -17.90 -5.32 13.42
C LEU A 625 -17.31 -6.64 12.93
N LEU A 626 -16.86 -7.48 13.85
CA LEU A 626 -16.47 -8.86 13.55
C LEU A 626 -17.30 -9.82 14.40
N ILE A 627 -17.88 -10.84 13.75
CA ILE A 627 -18.62 -11.91 14.44
C ILE A 627 -17.91 -13.26 14.27
N PRO A 628 -17.97 -14.16 15.27
CA PRO A 628 -17.39 -15.50 15.13
C PRO A 628 -18.12 -16.32 14.08
N ASP A 629 -19.45 -16.29 14.11
CA ASP A 629 -20.38 -16.98 13.23
C ASP A 629 -21.80 -16.45 13.52
N PHE A 630 -22.78 -16.92 12.76
CA PHE A 630 -24.17 -16.46 12.87
C PHE A 630 -24.93 -17.04 14.07
N SER A 631 -24.32 -17.87 14.92
CA SER A 631 -24.95 -18.22 16.21
C SER A 631 -25.00 -17.04 17.19
N HIS A 632 -24.25 -15.97 16.90
CA HIS A 632 -24.27 -14.71 17.65
C HIS A 632 -25.24 -13.66 17.06
N ALA A 633 -26.01 -14.03 16.04
CA ALA A 633 -26.88 -13.11 15.30
C ALA A 633 -27.91 -12.37 16.17
N SER A 634 -28.47 -13.02 17.20
CA SER A 634 -29.42 -12.35 18.10
C SER A 634 -28.77 -11.24 18.91
N ILE A 635 -27.53 -11.45 19.37
CA ILE A 635 -26.77 -10.47 20.13
C ILE A 635 -26.32 -9.33 19.21
N LEU A 636 -25.92 -9.66 17.98
CA LEU A 636 -25.62 -8.66 16.95
C LEU A 636 -26.85 -7.76 16.67
N ALA A 637 -28.03 -8.37 16.47
CA ALA A 637 -29.27 -7.64 16.21
C ALA A 637 -29.65 -6.72 17.38
N GLU A 638 -29.50 -7.21 18.62
CA GLU A 638 -29.74 -6.41 19.83
C GLU A 638 -28.77 -5.22 19.93
N TYR A 639 -27.47 -5.46 19.72
CA TYR A 639 -26.46 -4.40 19.75
C TYR A 639 -26.71 -3.33 18.68
N LEU A 640 -27.06 -3.77 17.47
CA LEU A 640 -27.35 -2.88 16.37
C LEU A 640 -28.68 -2.13 16.55
N GLY A 641 -29.56 -2.55 17.47
CA GLY A 641 -30.84 -1.88 17.70
C GLY A 641 -31.92 -2.27 16.68
N TRP A 642 -31.85 -3.47 16.11
CA TRP A 642 -32.91 -3.99 15.24
C TRP A 642 -34.18 -4.25 16.07
N GLU A 643 -35.05 -3.25 16.15
CA GLU A 643 -36.30 -3.35 16.90
C GLU A 643 -37.19 -4.46 16.33
N VAL A 644 -37.39 -5.53 17.11
CA VAL A 644 -38.62 -6.32 16.98
C VAL A 644 -39.71 -5.42 17.53
N LEU A 645 -40.48 -4.76 16.65
CA LEU A 645 -41.70 -4.05 17.03
C LEU A 645 -42.52 -5.00 17.93
N LYS A 646 -42.68 -4.59 19.20
CA LYS A 646 -43.41 -5.34 20.23
C LYS A 646 -44.87 -5.58 19.85
#